data_AF-H3ANT0-F1
#
_entry.id   AF-H3ANT0-F1
#
_cell.length_a   1.000
_cell.length_b   1.000
_cell.length_c   1.000
_cell.angle_alpha   90.00
_cell.angle_beta   90.00
_cell.angle_gamma   90.00
#
_symmetry.space_group_name_H-M   'P 1'
#
loop_
_entity.id
_entity.type
_entity.pdbx_description
1 polymer ?
#
loop_
_entity_poly.entity_id
_entity_poly.type
_entity_poly.pdbx_seq_one_letter_code
_entity_poly.pdbx_strand_id
1 'polypeptide(L)'
;VGDGGFNQCEIPKDPNFPDCPGKVEWMKARWTSDPCYTFYGVDGTECSFLIYLSEIEWFCPPLPWRNQTAPTPSPKITSKVQAGFRNDFTSLLEQIGTGKESLIFMKKRIRRLSSQWILATYKLQQKLKLTWREQKKILVHIGFLTEESGDVFSPKVLKGGPLGEMVQWADILSSLYVLGHSLKISVSLKELQSFLGVPPGRGSCPLTGALPFDIIYTDYHGLQQMKQHMGLSFKKYKCHIRVIDTFGTEPAYNHEEYATLHGYRTNWGYWNLNPLQYMTMFPHTPDNSFMGFVSEELNATESESIMLNKVNNVAVVYGKEASMWKEKEKFLQILNKFMEIHGTVYYETQRPPEVPAFVKNHGLLPQNELQQLLRKAKLFIGFGFPYEGPAPLEAIANGCIFLQPRFNPPRSSLNHEFFRGKPTSREVSSQHPYAEKFIGKPHVWTVNYNNSLEFETAVKTILKTKVKPYIPYEYTCEGMLERVHAYIQHQDFCIPALSLVSSNSTRKYSQIHNTSTPFIFLPNSTGLIWSPDSSRPHSWPPVTSLQVWVSAEEQSCIEACQNVGLICEPLFFKFINKKELFQQLKVACETVEFEVNHLYPAFAEKARDCYLQKEALLYSCAGYNAKYRRICPCRDYRSGQIALCKDCL
;
A
#
# COMPACT_ATOMS: atom_id res chain seq x y z
N VAL A 1 -33.94 60.46 19.08
CA VAL A 1 -34.06 59.07 19.56
C VAL A 1 -33.65 58.20 18.38
N GLY A 2 -32.37 57.83 18.30
CA GLY A 2 -31.75 57.37 17.07
C GLY A 2 -31.78 55.86 16.92
N ASP A 3 -32.81 55.37 16.26
CA ASP A 3 -32.94 54.03 15.70
C ASP A 3 -31.82 53.82 14.66
N GLY A 4 -30.82 52.98 14.96
CA GLY A 4 -29.56 52.88 14.21
C GLY A 4 -29.28 51.46 13.73
N GLY A 5 -29.28 51.28 12.40
CA GLY A 5 -29.22 49.99 11.71
C GLY A 5 -28.01 49.11 12.03
N PHE A 6 -28.30 47.87 12.43
CA PHE A 6 -27.31 46.79 12.64
C PHE A 6 -27.50 45.60 11.66
N ASN A 7 -28.12 45.81 10.49
CA ASN A 7 -28.53 44.70 9.60
C ASN A 7 -27.78 44.59 8.25
N GLN A 8 -26.73 45.37 7.98
CA GLN A 8 -25.95 45.22 6.74
C GLN A 8 -24.45 45.12 7.04
N CYS A 9 -23.91 43.91 6.89
CA CYS A 9 -22.46 43.71 6.85
C CYS A 9 -21.97 44.05 5.45
N GLU A 10 -21.14 45.07 5.32
CA GLU A 10 -20.56 45.45 4.04
C GLU A 10 -19.53 44.41 3.57
N ILE A 11 -19.60 44.06 2.27
CA ILE A 11 -18.68 43.11 1.65
C ILE A 11 -17.30 43.78 1.51
N PRO A 12 -16.25 43.26 2.16
CA PRO A 12 -14.94 43.89 2.15
C PRO A 12 -14.27 43.74 0.78
N LYS A 13 -13.63 44.81 0.32
CA LYS A 13 -12.77 44.83 -0.87
C LYS A 13 -11.30 44.89 -0.44
N ASP A 14 -10.83 43.81 0.19
CA ASP A 14 -9.45 43.69 0.68
C ASP A 14 -8.57 43.01 -0.39
N PRO A 15 -7.49 43.65 -0.88
CA PRO A 15 -6.55 43.03 -1.82
C PRO A 15 -5.92 41.73 -1.33
N ASN A 16 -5.83 41.49 -0.02
CA ASN A 16 -5.34 40.23 0.55
C ASN A 16 -6.37 39.09 0.48
N PHE A 17 -7.64 39.42 0.24
CA PHE A 17 -8.76 38.48 0.11
C PHE A 17 -9.53 38.75 -1.19
N PRO A 18 -8.88 38.61 -2.37
CA PRO A 18 -9.45 39.03 -3.65
C PRO A 18 -10.71 38.25 -4.04
N ASP A 19 -10.85 37.01 -3.54
CA ASP A 19 -11.98 36.14 -3.84
C ASP A 19 -13.22 36.42 -2.96
N CYS A 20 -13.09 37.22 -1.89
CA CYS A 20 -14.17 37.43 -0.92
C CYS A 20 -15.48 37.92 -1.57
N PRO A 21 -15.51 39.00 -2.38
CA PRO A 21 -16.75 39.49 -2.97
C PRO A 21 -17.43 38.46 -3.89
N GLY A 22 -16.63 37.77 -4.71
CA GLY A 22 -17.14 36.74 -5.60
C GLY A 22 -17.73 35.54 -4.84
N LYS A 23 -17.11 35.17 -3.72
CA LYS A 23 -17.62 34.12 -2.83
C LYS A 23 -18.90 34.50 -2.11
N VAL A 24 -19.04 35.75 -1.66
CA VAL A 24 -20.28 36.23 -1.04
C VAL A 24 -21.44 36.22 -2.06
N GLU A 25 -21.20 36.67 -3.28
CA GLU A 25 -22.20 36.59 -4.36
C GLU A 25 -22.58 35.15 -4.69
N TRP A 26 -21.61 34.23 -4.69
CA TRP A 26 -21.89 32.81 -4.83
C TRP A 26 -22.77 32.29 -3.69
N MET A 27 -22.49 32.69 -2.43
CA MET A 27 -23.27 32.29 -1.26
C MET A 27 -24.71 32.81 -1.36
N LYS A 28 -24.95 34.06 -1.78
CA LYS A 28 -26.31 34.60 -2.00
C LYS A 28 -27.16 33.69 -2.89
N ALA A 29 -26.55 33.16 -3.96
CA ALA A 29 -27.26 32.32 -4.92
C ALA A 29 -27.33 30.83 -4.51
N ARG A 30 -26.41 30.34 -3.67
CA ARG A 30 -26.17 28.89 -3.53
C ARG A 30 -25.95 28.38 -2.11
N TRP A 31 -26.10 29.19 -1.07
CA TRP A 31 -25.88 28.74 0.31
C TRP A 31 -26.84 27.61 0.76
N THR A 32 -27.98 27.42 0.10
CA THR A 32 -28.92 26.31 0.37
C THR A 32 -28.58 25.03 -0.41
N SER A 33 -27.54 25.06 -1.25
CA SER A 33 -27.15 23.91 -2.09
C SER A 33 -26.57 22.73 -1.31
N ASP A 34 -26.10 22.99 -0.08
CA ASP A 34 -25.53 21.97 0.81
C ASP A 34 -25.95 22.28 2.27
N PRO A 35 -26.51 21.30 3.03
CA PRO A 35 -26.89 21.54 4.42
C PRO A 35 -25.72 21.90 5.35
N CYS A 36 -24.47 21.72 4.92
CA CYS A 36 -23.29 22.08 5.70
C CYS A 36 -23.23 23.59 6.01
N TYR A 37 -23.74 24.45 5.12
CA TYR A 37 -23.73 25.90 5.34
C TYR A 37 -24.64 26.27 6.51
N THR A 38 -25.86 25.74 6.56
CA THR A 38 -26.78 25.91 7.69
C THR A 38 -26.22 25.31 8.97
N PHE A 39 -25.54 24.16 8.88
CA PHE A 39 -24.85 23.56 10.02
C PHE A 39 -23.80 24.49 10.64
N TYR A 40 -23.11 25.28 9.81
CA TYR A 40 -22.18 26.32 10.27
C TYR A 40 -22.84 27.67 10.62
N GLY A 41 -24.17 27.74 10.66
CA GLY A 41 -24.92 28.92 11.07
C GLY A 41 -25.18 29.93 9.95
N VAL A 42 -25.05 29.53 8.68
CA VAL A 42 -25.50 30.36 7.55
C VAL A 42 -27.02 30.37 7.51
N ASP A 43 -27.59 31.58 7.56
CA ASP A 43 -29.03 31.83 7.65
C ASP A 43 -29.61 32.59 6.44
N GLY A 44 -28.77 32.89 5.44
CA GLY A 44 -29.14 33.62 4.23
C GLY A 44 -28.87 35.13 4.28
N THR A 45 -28.40 35.67 5.40
CA THR A 45 -27.96 37.07 5.52
C THR A 45 -26.53 37.27 5.01
N GLU A 46 -26.22 38.46 4.50
CA GLU A 46 -24.84 38.81 4.07
C GLU A 46 -23.83 38.68 5.23
N CYS A 47 -24.27 39.01 6.45
CA CYS A 47 -23.48 38.84 7.66
C CYS A 47 -23.10 37.37 7.90
N SER A 48 -24.05 36.44 7.80
CA SER A 48 -23.74 35.01 8.01
C SER A 48 -22.86 34.43 6.90
N PHE A 49 -22.97 34.93 5.66
CA PHE A 49 -22.04 34.59 4.58
C PHE A 49 -20.62 35.07 4.88
N LEU A 50 -20.45 36.31 5.31
CA LEU A 50 -19.14 36.89 5.64
C LEU A 50 -18.51 36.19 6.85
N ILE A 51 -19.30 35.84 7.86
CA ILE A 51 -18.85 35.01 8.99
C ILE A 51 -18.32 33.67 8.50
N TYR A 52 -19.11 32.94 7.71
CA TYR A 52 -18.71 31.63 7.20
C TYR A 52 -17.44 31.70 6.35
N LEU A 53 -17.41 32.63 5.39
CA LEU A 53 -16.28 32.79 4.47
C LEU A 53 -15.02 33.31 5.16
N SER A 54 -15.11 33.98 6.32
CA SER A 54 -13.94 34.44 7.06
C SER A 54 -13.44 33.44 8.10
N GLU A 55 -14.35 32.83 8.87
CA GLU A 55 -13.99 31.98 10.00
C GLU A 55 -13.84 30.49 9.61
N ILE A 56 -14.52 30.05 8.54
CA ILE A 56 -14.59 28.63 8.14
C ILE A 56 -13.81 28.34 6.86
N GLU A 57 -14.02 29.11 5.79
CA GLU A 57 -13.31 28.92 4.50
C GLU A 57 -12.11 29.85 4.29
N TRP A 58 -11.97 30.89 5.11
CA TRP A 58 -10.89 31.89 5.06
C TRP A 58 -10.75 32.63 3.71
N PHE A 59 -11.82 32.73 2.92
CA PHE A 59 -11.89 33.56 1.71
C PHE A 59 -12.12 35.04 2.00
N CYS A 60 -12.56 35.41 3.21
CA CYS A 60 -12.80 36.79 3.63
C CYS A 60 -12.02 37.17 4.89
N PRO A 61 -11.73 38.46 5.13
CA PRO A 61 -11.13 38.90 6.38
C PRO A 61 -12.10 38.73 7.56
N PRO A 62 -11.60 38.42 8.79
CA PRO A 62 -12.43 38.36 9.99
C PRO A 62 -13.15 39.70 10.27
N LEU A 63 -14.40 39.64 10.71
CA LEU A 63 -15.23 40.83 10.94
C LEU A 63 -14.77 41.60 12.20
N PRO A 64 -14.65 42.94 12.17
CA PRO A 64 -14.07 43.72 13.28
C PRO A 64 -14.76 43.56 14.65
N TRP A 65 -16.08 43.34 14.66
CA TRP A 65 -16.88 43.18 15.89
C TRP A 65 -16.97 41.72 16.38
N ARG A 66 -16.50 40.76 15.58
CA ARG A 66 -16.26 39.39 16.06
C ARG A 66 -14.95 39.45 16.85
N ASN A 67 -15.07 39.47 18.17
CA ASN A 67 -13.95 39.54 19.12
C ASN A 67 -12.72 38.76 18.61
N GLN A 68 -11.60 39.48 18.40
CA GLN A 68 -10.29 38.92 18.04
C GLN A 68 -9.68 38.02 19.14
N THR A 69 -10.45 37.70 20.18
CA THR A 69 -10.14 36.81 21.30
C THR A 69 -10.92 35.49 21.21
N ALA A 70 -11.06 34.92 20.01
CA ALA A 70 -11.20 33.46 19.96
C ALA A 70 -9.90 32.90 20.59
N PRO A 71 -9.96 32.18 21.73
CA PRO A 71 -8.76 31.55 22.23
C PRO A 71 -8.30 30.63 21.11
N THR A 72 -7.11 30.87 20.56
CA THR A 72 -6.38 29.82 19.83
C THR A 72 -6.55 28.58 20.70
N PRO A 73 -7.21 27.51 20.22
CA PRO A 73 -7.34 26.31 21.02
C PRO A 73 -5.91 25.93 21.35
N SER A 74 -5.52 26.15 22.61
CA SER A 74 -4.25 25.70 23.12
C SER A 74 -4.24 24.22 22.76
N PRO A 75 -3.21 23.73 22.05
CA PRO A 75 -3.16 22.32 21.73
C PRO A 75 -3.33 21.61 23.05
N LYS A 76 -4.48 20.94 23.25
CA LYS A 76 -4.70 20.14 24.46
C LYS A 76 -3.52 19.18 24.45
N ILE A 77 -2.59 19.37 25.38
CA ILE A 77 -1.49 18.46 25.59
C ILE A 77 -2.15 17.20 26.15
N THR A 78 -2.73 16.41 25.26
CA THR A 78 -3.18 15.06 25.59
C THR A 78 -1.91 14.32 25.95
N SER A 79 -1.81 13.89 27.21
CA SER A 79 -0.70 13.07 27.67
C SER A 79 -0.51 11.91 26.70
N LYS A 80 0.72 11.77 26.18
CA LYS A 80 1.04 10.68 25.27
C LYS A 80 0.85 9.36 25.99
N VAL A 81 -0.11 8.56 25.53
CA VAL A 81 -0.40 7.25 26.12
C VAL A 81 0.59 6.23 25.56
N GLN A 82 1.15 5.38 26.42
CA GLN A 82 2.00 4.28 25.99
C GLN A 82 1.17 3.18 25.33
N ALA A 83 1.58 2.70 24.16
CA ALA A 83 0.99 1.54 23.51
C ALA A 83 1.46 0.24 24.20
N GLY A 84 0.56 -0.41 24.94
CA GLY A 84 0.77 -1.75 25.49
C GLY A 84 0.33 -2.83 24.50
N PHE A 85 1.08 -3.92 24.38
CA PHE A 85 0.64 -5.06 23.58
C PHE A 85 -0.67 -5.65 24.13
N ARG A 86 -1.58 -6.04 23.24
CA ARG A 86 -2.85 -6.67 23.62
C ARG A 86 -2.81 -8.17 23.43
N ASN A 87 -3.41 -8.89 24.37
CA ASN A 87 -3.46 -10.36 24.39
C ASN A 87 -4.90 -10.93 24.32
N ASP A 88 -5.92 -10.08 24.32
CA ASP A 88 -7.32 -10.48 24.17
C ASP A 88 -7.94 -9.78 22.96
N PHE A 89 -8.59 -10.53 22.07
CA PHE A 89 -9.21 -10.03 20.85
C PHE A 89 -10.70 -9.70 21.00
N THR A 90 -11.31 -9.93 22.16
CA THR A 90 -12.76 -9.78 22.37
C THR A 90 -13.24 -8.39 21.96
N SER A 91 -12.59 -7.32 22.44
CA SER A 91 -12.94 -5.94 22.09
C SER A 91 -12.74 -5.62 20.60
N LEU A 92 -11.76 -6.23 19.92
CA LEU A 92 -11.61 -6.05 18.47
C LEU A 92 -12.78 -6.70 17.71
N LEU A 93 -13.13 -7.91 18.09
CA LEU A 93 -14.18 -8.70 17.43
C LEU A 93 -15.58 -8.11 17.62
N GLU A 94 -15.80 -7.38 18.72
CA GLU A 94 -17.02 -6.60 18.97
C GLU A 94 -17.09 -5.34 18.08
N GLN A 95 -15.95 -4.68 17.86
CA GLN A 95 -15.87 -3.47 17.02
C GLN A 95 -16.00 -3.76 15.53
N ILE A 96 -15.52 -4.91 15.05
CA ILE A 96 -15.79 -5.36 13.69
C ILE A 96 -17.30 -5.59 13.63
N GLY A 97 -18.04 -4.87 12.79
CA GLY A 97 -19.50 -4.94 12.75
C GLY A 97 -20.09 -6.34 12.51
N THR A 98 -21.41 -6.44 12.46
CA THR A 98 -22.15 -7.68 12.20
C THR A 98 -22.92 -7.59 10.87
N GLY A 99 -23.54 -8.70 10.43
CA GLY A 99 -24.50 -8.69 9.31
C GLY A 99 -23.93 -8.92 7.91
N LYS A 100 -22.61 -8.80 7.69
CA LYS A 100 -21.98 -9.09 6.39
C LYS A 100 -21.09 -10.34 6.45
N GLU A 101 -21.19 -11.21 5.45
CA GLU A 101 -20.37 -12.45 5.35
C GLU A 101 -18.87 -12.18 5.29
N SER A 102 -18.47 -11.07 4.67
CA SER A 102 -17.10 -10.56 4.66
C SER A 102 -16.57 -10.29 6.07
N LEU A 103 -17.38 -9.66 6.94
CA LEU A 103 -17.03 -9.39 8.34
C LEU A 103 -16.97 -10.68 9.15
N ILE A 104 -17.89 -11.61 8.93
CA ILE A 104 -17.89 -12.93 9.58
C ILE A 104 -16.63 -13.71 9.22
N PHE A 105 -16.22 -13.69 7.94
CA PHE A 105 -14.98 -14.29 7.47
C PHE A 105 -13.76 -13.70 8.20
N MET A 106 -13.66 -12.36 8.25
CA MET A 106 -12.56 -11.70 8.96
C MET A 106 -12.53 -12.06 10.44
N LYS A 107 -13.67 -12.04 11.14
CA LYS A 107 -13.76 -12.44 12.56
C LYS A 107 -13.32 -13.90 12.78
N LYS A 108 -13.76 -14.83 11.93
CA LYS A 108 -13.34 -16.24 12.00
C LYS A 108 -11.84 -16.40 11.84
N ARG A 109 -11.24 -15.66 10.88
CA ARG A 109 -9.79 -15.65 10.65
C ARG A 109 -9.03 -15.09 11.84
N ILE A 110 -9.42 -13.92 12.36
CA ILE A 110 -8.79 -13.27 13.52
C ILE A 110 -8.81 -14.21 14.73
N ARG A 111 -9.95 -14.85 15.01
CA ARG A 111 -10.06 -15.84 16.10
C ARG A 111 -9.09 -17.00 15.91
N ARG A 112 -9.03 -17.57 14.71
CA ARG A 112 -8.15 -18.72 14.41
C ARG A 112 -6.68 -18.41 14.63
N LEU A 113 -6.22 -17.22 14.22
CA LEU A 113 -4.81 -16.82 14.32
C LEU A 113 -4.46 -16.11 15.64
N SER A 114 -5.41 -15.95 16.55
CA SER A 114 -5.24 -15.14 17.78
C SER A 114 -4.03 -15.58 18.61
N SER A 115 -3.86 -16.88 18.86
CA SER A 115 -2.70 -17.42 19.59
C SER A 115 -1.36 -17.14 18.90
N GLN A 116 -1.31 -17.17 17.56
CA GLN A 116 -0.08 -16.89 16.80
C GLN A 116 0.27 -15.40 16.87
N TRP A 117 -0.73 -14.52 16.78
CA TRP A 117 -0.53 -13.08 16.98
C TRP A 117 -0.01 -12.76 18.38
N ILE A 118 -0.58 -13.38 19.42
CA ILE A 118 -0.15 -13.20 20.81
C ILE A 118 1.30 -13.70 20.99
N LEU A 119 1.66 -14.85 20.43
CA LEU A 119 3.03 -15.34 20.50
C LEU A 119 4.01 -14.39 19.79
N ALA A 120 3.60 -13.83 18.65
CA ALA A 120 4.40 -12.89 17.88
C ALA A 120 4.68 -11.57 18.62
N THR A 121 3.76 -11.07 19.47
CA THR A 121 4.01 -9.85 20.25
C THR A 121 5.13 -10.05 21.25
N TYR A 122 5.23 -11.20 21.91
CA TYR A 122 6.33 -11.50 22.84
C TYR A 122 7.69 -11.52 22.13
N LYS A 123 7.75 -12.13 20.94
CA LYS A 123 8.99 -12.14 20.13
C LYS A 123 9.38 -10.74 19.68
N LEU A 124 8.41 -9.94 19.21
CA LEU A 124 8.66 -8.55 18.84
C LEU A 124 9.10 -7.71 20.04
N GLN A 125 8.47 -7.88 21.21
CA GLN A 125 8.85 -7.16 22.43
C GLN A 125 10.32 -7.38 22.81
N GLN A 126 10.83 -8.60 22.65
CA GLN A 126 12.25 -8.91 22.87
C GLN A 126 13.16 -8.16 21.88
N LYS A 127 12.78 -8.11 20.59
CA LYS A 127 13.51 -7.35 19.57
C LYS A 127 13.54 -5.85 19.85
N LEU A 128 12.42 -5.30 20.33
CA LEU A 128 12.28 -3.88 20.62
C LEU A 128 12.89 -3.44 21.95
N LYS A 129 13.45 -4.36 22.76
CA LYS A 129 14.13 -4.05 24.03
C LYS A 129 13.34 -3.10 24.96
N LEU A 130 12.02 -3.27 25.05
CA LEU A 130 11.11 -2.45 25.87
C LEU A 130 11.08 -0.95 25.51
N THR A 131 11.38 -0.60 24.26
CA THR A 131 11.29 0.78 23.77
C THR A 131 9.88 1.34 23.97
N TRP A 132 9.80 2.60 24.44
CA TRP A 132 8.52 3.30 24.60
C TRP A 132 7.88 3.56 23.24
N ARG A 133 6.58 3.31 23.12
CA ARG A 133 5.80 3.47 21.88
C ARG A 133 4.56 4.30 22.17
N GLU A 134 4.30 5.30 21.34
CA GLU A 134 3.08 6.10 21.46
C GLU A 134 1.86 5.33 20.93
N GLN A 135 0.78 5.32 21.70
CA GLN A 135 -0.51 4.83 21.24
C GLN A 135 -1.12 5.84 20.26
N LYS A 136 -1.08 5.50 18.98
CA LYS A 136 -1.84 6.20 17.93
C LYS A 136 -3.34 5.89 17.98
N LYS A 137 -4.15 6.90 17.63
CA LYS A 137 -5.57 6.77 17.27
C LYS A 137 -5.67 6.54 15.77
N ILE A 138 -6.24 5.40 15.39
CA ILE A 138 -6.23 4.92 14.01
C ILE A 138 -7.66 4.65 13.55
N LEU A 139 -8.04 5.29 12.44
CA LEU A 139 -9.26 4.94 11.71
C LEU A 139 -8.92 3.87 10.67
N VAL A 140 -9.73 2.82 10.63
CA VAL A 140 -9.70 1.80 9.59
C VAL A 140 -11.04 1.83 8.88
N HIS A 141 -11.05 2.31 7.64
CA HIS A 141 -12.27 2.44 6.85
C HIS A 141 -12.19 1.57 5.59
N ILE A 142 -12.98 0.50 5.56
CA ILE A 142 -12.99 -0.50 4.47
C ILE A 142 -14.09 -0.10 3.48
N GLY A 143 -13.74 0.75 2.52
CA GLY A 143 -14.66 1.42 1.62
C GLY A 143 -15.34 0.49 0.61
N PHE A 144 -14.65 -0.57 0.15
CA PHE A 144 -15.27 -1.51 -0.80
C PHE A 144 -16.40 -2.35 -0.17
N LEU A 145 -16.46 -2.41 1.17
CA LEU A 145 -17.52 -3.08 1.91
C LEU A 145 -18.73 -2.18 2.17
N THR A 146 -18.71 -0.90 1.79
CA THR A 146 -19.88 -0.03 2.00
C THR A 146 -21.00 -0.35 0.99
N GLU A 147 -22.23 0.01 1.35
CA GLU A 147 -23.40 -0.19 0.48
C GLU A 147 -23.29 0.63 -0.81
N GLU A 148 -22.71 1.83 -0.73
CA GLU A 148 -22.53 2.77 -1.83
C GLU A 148 -21.49 2.28 -2.85
N SER A 149 -20.58 1.40 -2.43
CA SER A 149 -19.68 0.67 -3.33
C SER A 149 -20.36 -0.55 -3.99
N GLY A 150 -21.66 -0.74 -3.74
CA GLY A 150 -22.50 -1.82 -4.29
C GLY A 150 -22.42 -3.13 -3.51
N ASP A 151 -21.71 -3.18 -2.37
CA ASP A 151 -21.43 -4.39 -1.56
C ASP A 151 -21.14 -5.65 -2.40
N VAL A 152 -20.45 -5.48 -3.54
CA VAL A 152 -20.31 -6.52 -4.57
C VAL A 152 -19.54 -7.74 -4.04
N PHE A 153 -18.75 -7.56 -2.99
CA PHE A 153 -17.84 -8.56 -2.44
C PHE A 153 -18.51 -9.46 -1.39
N SER A 154 -19.38 -8.94 -0.53
CA SER A 154 -19.95 -9.73 0.58
C SER A 154 -20.77 -10.94 0.09
N PRO A 155 -21.66 -10.82 -0.93
CA PRO A 155 -22.38 -11.98 -1.47
C PRO A 155 -21.47 -12.98 -2.18
N LYS A 156 -20.34 -12.52 -2.74
CA LYS A 156 -19.38 -13.38 -3.46
C LYS A 156 -18.53 -14.23 -2.54
N VAL A 157 -18.39 -13.88 -1.24
CA VAL A 157 -17.67 -14.70 -0.25
C VAL A 157 -18.24 -16.12 -0.21
N LEU A 158 -19.56 -16.26 -0.20
CA LEU A 158 -20.27 -17.55 -0.18
C LEU A 158 -20.13 -18.35 -1.48
N LYS A 159 -19.68 -17.71 -2.56
CA LYS A 159 -19.46 -18.32 -3.88
C LYS A 159 -17.98 -18.49 -4.23
N GLY A 160 -17.09 -18.35 -3.24
CA GLY A 160 -15.65 -18.54 -3.44
C GLY A 160 -14.96 -17.37 -4.14
N GLY A 161 -15.56 -16.18 -4.08
CA GLY A 161 -15.07 -14.94 -4.70
C GLY A 161 -13.69 -14.49 -4.20
N PRO A 162 -13.22 -13.31 -4.62
CA PRO A 162 -11.90 -12.81 -4.23
C PRO A 162 -11.87 -12.57 -2.71
N LEU A 163 -11.08 -13.37 -1.99
CA LEU A 163 -10.93 -13.29 -0.52
C LEU A 163 -9.59 -12.65 -0.09
N GLY A 164 -8.73 -12.28 -1.04
CA GLY A 164 -7.38 -11.79 -0.75
C GLY A 164 -7.41 -10.50 0.06
N GLU A 165 -8.24 -9.55 -0.35
CA GLU A 165 -8.45 -8.27 0.32
C GLU A 165 -8.98 -8.47 1.75
N MET A 166 -9.91 -9.40 1.96
CA MET A 166 -10.46 -9.72 3.29
C MET A 166 -9.42 -10.36 4.19
N VAL A 167 -8.52 -11.20 3.65
CA VAL A 167 -7.37 -11.75 4.38
C VAL A 167 -6.47 -10.61 4.86
N GLN A 168 -6.10 -9.71 3.95
CA GLN A 168 -5.22 -8.58 4.26
C GLN A 168 -5.85 -7.63 5.30
N TRP A 169 -7.13 -7.26 5.15
CA TRP A 169 -7.81 -6.40 6.12
C TRP A 169 -7.94 -7.03 7.51
N ALA A 170 -8.23 -8.33 7.60
CA ALA A 170 -8.26 -9.04 8.88
C ALA A 170 -6.89 -8.98 9.58
N ASP A 171 -5.81 -9.15 8.83
CA ASP A 171 -4.45 -9.18 9.38
C ASP A 171 -3.93 -7.78 9.72
N ILE A 172 -4.33 -6.74 8.97
CA ILE A 172 -4.11 -5.33 9.32
C ILE A 172 -4.79 -5.02 10.65
N LEU A 173 -6.08 -5.34 10.79
CA LEU A 173 -6.83 -5.10 12.03
C LEU A 173 -6.18 -5.80 13.23
N SER A 174 -5.81 -7.07 13.07
CA SER A 174 -5.08 -7.83 14.10
C SER A 174 -3.76 -7.14 14.47
N SER A 175 -2.94 -6.77 13.48
CA SER A 175 -1.63 -6.15 13.70
C SER A 175 -1.75 -4.84 14.47
N LEU A 176 -2.59 -3.91 14.00
CA LEU A 176 -2.80 -2.61 14.64
C LEU A 176 -3.32 -2.77 16.07
N TYR A 177 -4.23 -3.73 16.26
CA TYR A 177 -4.84 -4.00 17.55
C TYR A 177 -3.83 -4.58 18.55
N VAL A 178 -3.09 -5.62 18.19
CA VAL A 178 -2.15 -6.26 19.13
C VAL A 178 -0.93 -5.39 19.42
N LEU A 179 -0.54 -4.50 18.50
CA LEU A 179 0.46 -3.47 18.75
C LEU A 179 0.02 -2.43 19.81
N GLY A 180 -1.28 -2.38 20.15
CA GLY A 180 -1.79 -1.54 21.23
C GLY A 180 -2.42 -0.23 20.80
N HIS A 181 -2.72 -0.04 19.51
CA HIS A 181 -3.28 1.22 18.99
C HIS A 181 -4.78 1.35 19.23
N SER A 182 -5.28 2.58 19.40
CA SER A 182 -6.73 2.81 19.58
C SER A 182 -7.40 2.80 18.21
N LEU A 183 -8.30 1.84 17.96
CA LEU A 183 -8.93 1.66 16.65
C LEU A 183 -10.35 2.21 16.62
N LYS A 184 -10.73 2.76 15.46
CA LYS A 184 -12.12 2.94 15.03
C LYS A 184 -12.28 2.25 13.69
N ILE A 185 -13.25 1.36 13.57
CA ILE A 185 -13.46 0.56 12.35
C ILE A 185 -14.78 1.01 11.74
N SER A 186 -14.76 1.35 10.44
CA SER A 186 -15.93 1.80 9.70
C SER A 186 -16.07 0.98 8.41
N VAL A 187 -17.30 0.55 8.14
CA VAL A 187 -17.69 -0.16 6.90
C VAL A 187 -18.98 0.42 6.29
N SER A 188 -19.31 1.66 6.67
CA SER A 188 -20.44 2.43 6.18
C SER A 188 -20.09 3.92 6.11
N LEU A 189 -20.70 4.66 5.18
CA LEU A 189 -20.48 6.10 5.08
C LEU A 189 -20.94 6.86 6.33
N LYS A 190 -22.03 6.44 6.96
CA LYS A 190 -22.55 7.08 8.17
C LYS A 190 -21.52 7.05 9.31
N GLU A 191 -20.89 5.89 9.54
CA GLU A 191 -19.82 5.77 10.54
C GLU A 191 -18.60 6.58 10.14
N LEU A 192 -18.19 6.53 8.86
CA LEU A 192 -17.05 7.31 8.37
C LEU A 192 -17.24 8.79 8.64
N GLN A 193 -18.40 9.34 8.26
CA GLN A 193 -18.74 10.74 8.46
C GLN A 193 -18.73 11.11 9.95
N SER A 194 -19.38 10.28 10.78
CA SER A 194 -19.43 10.49 12.22
C SER A 194 -18.04 10.48 12.86
N PHE A 195 -17.17 9.55 12.47
CA PHE A 195 -15.82 9.42 13.01
C PHE A 195 -14.90 10.54 12.55
N LEU A 196 -14.97 10.96 11.28
CA LEU A 196 -14.19 12.08 10.77
C LEU A 196 -14.67 13.43 11.31
N GLY A 197 -15.92 13.51 11.80
CA GLY A 197 -16.53 14.76 12.25
C GLY A 197 -16.84 15.70 11.09
N VAL A 198 -17.12 15.17 9.89
CA VAL A 198 -17.50 15.98 8.74
C VAL A 198 -18.90 16.57 8.94
N PRO A 199 -19.14 17.83 8.50
CA PRO A 199 -20.46 18.42 8.53
C PRO A 199 -21.44 17.63 7.64
N PRO A 200 -22.76 17.69 7.90
CA PRO A 200 -23.75 17.05 7.05
C PRO A 200 -23.68 17.61 5.64
N GLY A 201 -23.92 16.77 4.63
CA GLY A 201 -24.02 17.21 3.23
C GLY A 201 -23.02 16.54 2.29
N ARG A 202 -22.60 17.26 1.25
CA ARG A 202 -21.83 16.72 0.12
C ARG A 202 -20.37 17.18 0.11
N GLY A 203 -19.86 17.60 1.26
CA GLY A 203 -18.48 18.03 1.43
C GLY A 203 -18.19 19.42 0.86
N SER A 204 -19.20 20.29 0.75
CA SER A 204 -18.97 21.67 0.31
C SER A 204 -18.20 22.49 1.36
N CYS A 205 -18.41 22.19 2.65
CA CYS A 205 -17.79 22.91 3.75
C CYS A 205 -16.58 22.16 4.33
N PRO A 206 -15.48 22.85 4.70
CA PRO A 206 -14.31 22.23 5.30
C PRO A 206 -14.52 21.84 6.76
N LEU A 207 -13.67 20.93 7.25
CA LEU A 207 -13.48 20.64 8.67
C LEU A 207 -12.84 21.83 9.39
N THR A 208 -13.48 22.28 10.47
CA THR A 208 -12.99 23.37 11.34
C THR A 208 -11.94 22.90 12.36
N GLY A 209 -11.99 21.62 12.75
CA GLY A 209 -11.10 21.03 13.74
C GLY A 209 -9.91 20.26 13.16
N ALA A 210 -8.97 19.90 14.05
CA ALA A 210 -7.95 18.89 13.74
C ALA A 210 -8.61 17.52 13.51
N LEU A 211 -8.03 16.73 12.61
CA LEU A 211 -8.48 15.36 12.39
C LEU A 211 -8.33 14.55 13.69
N PRO A 212 -9.34 13.76 14.11
CA PRO A 212 -9.30 13.04 15.38
C PRO A 212 -8.40 11.81 15.38
N PHE A 213 -7.78 11.50 14.23
CA PHE A 213 -6.97 10.31 14.00
C PHE A 213 -5.56 10.69 13.55
N ASP A 214 -4.57 9.98 14.10
CA ASP A 214 -3.16 10.13 13.71
C ASP A 214 -2.89 9.45 12.37
N ILE A 215 -3.57 8.33 12.10
CA ILE A 215 -3.41 7.52 10.87
C ILE A 215 -4.79 7.03 10.41
N ILE A 216 -5.01 7.00 9.10
CA ILE A 216 -6.20 6.43 8.48
C ILE A 216 -5.78 5.35 7.49
N TYR A 217 -6.19 4.10 7.71
CA TYR A 217 -6.08 3.03 6.71
C TYR A 217 -7.37 2.94 5.92
N THR A 218 -7.27 2.93 4.60
CA THR A 218 -8.43 2.79 3.71
C THR A 218 -8.08 2.10 2.39
N ASP A 219 -9.05 1.91 1.49
CA ASP A 219 -8.88 1.46 0.11
C ASP A 219 -9.27 2.57 -0.88
N TYR A 220 -9.23 2.31 -2.19
CA TYR A 220 -9.62 3.30 -3.21
C TYR A 220 -11.06 3.80 -3.08
N HIS A 221 -11.98 2.93 -2.69
CA HIS A 221 -13.37 3.31 -2.51
C HIS A 221 -13.49 4.27 -1.33
N GLY A 222 -12.86 3.93 -0.20
CA GLY A 222 -12.84 4.78 0.97
C GLY A 222 -12.11 6.10 0.75
N LEU A 223 -11.07 6.11 -0.09
CA LEU A 223 -10.38 7.34 -0.52
C LEU A 223 -11.32 8.28 -1.28
N GLN A 224 -12.10 7.73 -2.22
CA GLN A 224 -13.12 8.49 -2.96
C GLN A 224 -14.23 9.01 -2.05
N GLN A 225 -14.70 8.17 -1.12
CA GLN A 225 -15.73 8.54 -0.14
C GLN A 225 -15.23 9.67 0.79
N MET A 226 -13.99 9.57 1.27
CA MET A 226 -13.35 10.64 2.06
C MET A 226 -13.16 11.92 1.24
N LYS A 227 -12.69 11.85 -0.01
CA LYS A 227 -12.56 13.03 -0.88
C LYS A 227 -13.91 13.73 -1.07
N GLN A 228 -14.97 12.96 -1.27
CA GLN A 228 -16.32 13.49 -1.42
C GLN A 228 -16.84 14.17 -0.15
N HIS A 229 -16.64 13.58 1.03
CA HIS A 229 -17.22 14.13 2.28
C HIS A 229 -16.34 15.12 3.02
N MET A 230 -15.02 15.02 2.91
CA MET A 230 -14.09 15.97 3.53
C MET A 230 -13.88 17.22 2.67
N GLY A 231 -14.26 17.20 1.39
CA GLY A 231 -14.12 18.33 0.48
C GLY A 231 -12.69 18.88 0.44
N LEU A 232 -12.56 20.20 0.62
CA LEU A 232 -11.25 20.88 0.66
C LEU A 232 -10.33 20.36 1.78
N SER A 233 -10.88 19.86 2.88
CA SER A 233 -10.09 19.32 3.99
C SER A 233 -9.39 18.01 3.64
N PHE A 234 -9.82 17.31 2.61
CA PHE A 234 -9.10 16.13 2.12
C PHE A 234 -7.65 16.48 1.75
N LYS A 235 -7.43 17.59 1.02
CA LYS A 235 -6.09 18.03 0.63
C LYS A 235 -5.19 18.33 1.83
N LYS A 236 -5.77 18.89 2.91
CA LYS A 236 -5.08 19.21 4.16
C LYS A 236 -4.65 17.95 4.92
N TYR A 237 -5.52 16.93 4.97
CA TYR A 237 -5.33 15.77 5.84
C TYR A 237 -4.87 14.49 5.12
N LYS A 238 -4.68 14.52 3.79
CA LYS A 238 -4.28 13.35 3.02
C LYS A 238 -2.98 12.69 3.48
N CYS A 239 -2.09 13.39 4.18
CA CYS A 239 -0.84 12.84 4.73
C CYS A 239 -1.07 11.73 5.80
N HIS A 240 -2.22 11.74 6.47
CA HIS A 240 -2.59 10.72 7.46
C HIS A 240 -3.00 9.39 6.81
N ILE A 241 -3.28 9.39 5.51
CA ILE A 241 -3.89 8.26 4.82
C ILE A 241 -2.84 7.21 4.44
N ARG A 242 -3.21 5.94 4.57
CA ARG A 242 -2.52 4.76 4.04
C ARG A 242 -3.54 3.99 3.21
N VAL A 243 -3.25 3.77 1.93
CA VAL A 243 -4.18 3.23 0.95
C VAL A 243 -3.79 1.79 0.64
N ILE A 244 -4.59 0.83 1.08
CA ILE A 244 -4.43 -0.58 0.74
C ILE A 244 -4.75 -0.77 -0.74
N ASP A 245 -3.72 -1.09 -1.51
CA ASP A 245 -3.74 -1.21 -2.97
C ASP A 245 -2.99 -2.48 -3.37
N THR A 246 -3.74 -3.57 -3.58
CA THR A 246 -3.19 -4.91 -3.87
C THR A 246 -2.09 -4.91 -4.93
N PHE A 247 -2.28 -4.18 -6.05
CA PHE A 247 -1.40 -4.25 -7.22
C PHE A 247 -0.41 -3.08 -7.33
N GLY A 248 -0.59 -2.05 -6.51
CA GLY A 248 0.29 -0.89 -6.43
C GLY A 248 0.00 0.18 -7.48
N THR A 249 0.60 1.34 -7.24
CA THR A 249 0.43 2.57 -8.01
C THR A 249 1.77 3.23 -8.26
N GLU A 250 2.15 3.34 -9.52
CA GLU A 250 3.40 3.98 -9.92
C GLU A 250 3.24 5.51 -9.98
N PRO A 251 4.32 6.28 -9.70
CA PRO A 251 4.27 7.75 -9.66
C PRO A 251 3.69 8.40 -10.92
N ALA A 252 3.99 7.84 -12.10
CA ALA A 252 3.49 8.31 -13.39
C ALA A 252 1.96 8.26 -13.52
N TYR A 253 1.28 7.38 -12.79
CA TYR A 253 -0.19 7.26 -12.76
C TYR A 253 -0.82 7.98 -11.56
N ASN A 254 -0.04 8.24 -10.50
CA ASN A 254 -0.49 8.95 -9.31
C ASN A 254 -0.59 10.47 -9.52
N HIS A 255 0.39 11.06 -10.20
CA HIS A 255 0.44 12.50 -10.43
C HIS A 255 -0.52 12.90 -11.55
N GLU A 256 -1.65 13.53 -11.22
CA GLU A 256 -2.77 13.80 -12.14
C GLU A 256 -2.38 14.59 -13.39
N GLU A 257 -1.72 15.74 -13.23
CA GLU A 257 -1.35 16.61 -14.36
C GLU A 257 -0.35 15.90 -15.28
N TYR A 258 0.71 15.32 -14.70
CA TYR A 258 1.71 14.55 -15.43
C TYR A 258 1.08 13.38 -16.19
N ALA A 259 0.23 12.61 -15.53
CA ALA A 259 -0.41 11.43 -16.10
C ALA A 259 -1.32 11.80 -17.27
N THR A 260 -2.09 12.88 -17.13
CA THR A 260 -2.96 13.42 -18.17
C THR A 260 -2.15 13.89 -19.38
N LEU A 261 -1.08 14.64 -19.14
CA LEU A 261 -0.22 15.19 -20.19
C LEU A 261 0.51 14.10 -20.98
N HIS A 262 0.96 13.03 -20.30
CA HIS A 262 1.78 11.97 -20.90
C HIS A 262 0.98 10.71 -21.28
N GLY A 263 -0.34 10.74 -21.17
CA GLY A 263 -1.21 9.65 -21.61
C GLY A 263 -1.24 8.41 -20.70
N TYR A 264 -0.85 8.54 -19.42
CA TYR A 264 -0.95 7.47 -18.42
C TYR A 264 -2.40 7.28 -17.94
N ARG A 265 -3.21 6.61 -18.76
CA ARG A 265 -4.63 6.37 -18.48
C ARG A 265 -4.83 5.30 -17.40
N THR A 266 -5.67 5.61 -16.42
CA THR A 266 -6.02 4.71 -15.31
C THR A 266 -7.43 4.97 -14.81
N ASN A 267 -8.05 3.94 -14.24
CA ASN A 267 -9.34 4.01 -13.55
C ASN A 267 -9.20 4.28 -12.05
N TRP A 268 -7.97 4.22 -11.52
CA TRP A 268 -7.73 4.22 -10.07
C TRP A 268 -6.73 5.28 -9.59
N GLY A 269 -5.87 5.83 -10.47
CA GLY A 269 -4.82 6.78 -10.09
C GLY A 269 -5.30 8.23 -9.89
N TYR A 270 -4.40 9.19 -10.14
CA TYR A 270 -4.65 10.65 -10.05
C TYR A 270 -4.94 11.21 -8.64
N TRP A 271 -4.34 10.64 -7.60
CA TRP A 271 -4.58 11.10 -6.23
C TRP A 271 -3.56 12.10 -5.70
N ASN A 272 -2.43 12.27 -6.40
CA ASN A 272 -1.33 13.14 -5.97
C ASN A 272 -0.92 12.86 -4.51
N LEU A 273 -0.91 11.59 -4.09
CA LEU A 273 -0.42 11.15 -2.79
C LEU A 273 1.10 10.98 -2.85
N ASN A 274 1.77 10.93 -1.70
CA ASN A 274 3.11 10.36 -1.67
C ASN A 274 2.98 8.87 -2.05
N PRO A 275 3.69 8.35 -3.07
CA PRO A 275 3.53 6.97 -3.52
C PRO A 275 3.74 5.89 -2.44
N LEU A 276 4.50 6.18 -1.39
CA LEU A 276 4.67 5.27 -0.24
C LEU A 276 3.44 5.18 0.68
N GLN A 277 2.42 6.02 0.46
CA GLN A 277 1.13 5.88 1.14
C GLN A 277 0.33 4.69 0.60
N TYR A 278 0.60 4.24 -0.62
CA TYR A 278 0.00 3.03 -1.16
C TYR A 278 0.65 1.79 -0.55
N MET A 279 -0.15 0.77 -0.28
CA MET A 279 0.21 -0.37 0.53
C MET A 279 -0.15 -1.69 -0.16
N THR A 280 0.86 -2.39 -0.65
CA THR A 280 0.68 -3.53 -1.56
C THR A 280 0.54 -4.88 -0.86
N MET A 281 -0.07 -5.84 -1.55
CA MET A 281 -0.22 -7.23 -1.10
C MET A 281 1.11 -8.01 -1.16
N PHE A 282 1.96 -7.70 -2.13
CA PHE A 282 3.28 -8.28 -2.30
C PHE A 282 4.31 -7.17 -2.57
N PRO A 283 5.61 -7.38 -2.28
CA PRO A 283 6.64 -6.36 -2.46
C PRO A 283 7.09 -6.23 -3.93
N HIS A 284 6.14 -6.01 -4.84
CA HIS A 284 6.38 -5.92 -6.29
C HIS A 284 6.53 -4.49 -6.82
N THR A 285 6.17 -3.47 -6.03
CA THR A 285 6.22 -2.06 -6.43
C THR A 285 6.96 -1.26 -5.35
N PRO A 286 8.29 -1.06 -5.47
CA PRO A 286 9.09 -0.39 -4.44
C PRO A 286 8.79 1.12 -4.30
N ASP A 287 8.08 1.71 -5.26
CA ASP A 287 7.49 3.04 -5.12
C ASP A 287 6.41 3.11 -4.02
N ASN A 288 5.88 1.95 -3.62
CA ASN A 288 4.85 1.80 -2.60
C ASN A 288 5.39 1.07 -1.37
N SER A 289 4.67 1.16 -0.25
CA SER A 289 4.97 0.36 0.93
C SER A 289 4.42 -1.06 0.78
N PHE A 290 5.21 -2.07 1.12
CA PHE A 290 4.71 -3.44 1.20
C PHE A 290 3.93 -3.63 2.51
N MET A 291 2.63 -3.92 2.46
CA MET A 291 1.81 -4.23 3.64
C MET A 291 1.73 -5.73 3.90
N GLY A 292 1.44 -6.52 2.87
CA GLY A 292 1.35 -7.98 2.97
C GLY A 292 0.16 -8.47 3.78
N PHE A 293 0.28 -9.70 4.26
CA PHE A 293 -0.69 -10.45 5.06
C PHE A 293 0.04 -11.59 5.78
N VAL A 294 -0.70 -12.41 6.52
CA VAL A 294 -0.16 -13.56 7.24
C VAL A 294 -0.60 -14.88 6.62
N SER A 295 0.30 -15.86 6.52
CA SER A 295 -0.08 -17.27 6.35
C SER A 295 0.09 -18.01 7.67
N GLU A 296 -0.74 -19.02 7.91
CA GLU A 296 -0.74 -19.78 9.16
C GLU A 296 0.62 -20.47 9.38
N GLU A 297 1.20 -20.28 10.56
CA GLU A 297 2.47 -20.87 10.95
C GLU A 297 2.24 -22.27 11.52
N LEU A 298 3.06 -23.24 11.08
CA LEU A 298 3.10 -24.58 11.63
C LEU A 298 4.20 -24.68 12.69
N ASN A 299 3.95 -25.41 13.77
CA ASN A 299 5.02 -25.74 14.71
C ASN A 299 5.96 -26.83 14.13
N ALA A 300 7.12 -27.05 14.76
CA ALA A 300 8.13 -27.99 14.26
C ALA A 300 7.59 -29.42 14.11
N THR A 301 6.85 -29.91 15.10
CA THR A 301 6.24 -31.25 15.11
C THR A 301 5.18 -31.41 14.01
N GLU A 302 4.33 -30.39 13.81
CA GLU A 302 3.35 -30.36 12.72
C GLU A 302 4.05 -30.36 11.36
N SER A 303 5.09 -29.55 11.20
CA SER A 303 5.87 -29.50 9.96
C SER A 303 6.50 -30.86 9.63
N GLU A 304 7.05 -31.57 10.61
CA GLU A 304 7.62 -32.90 10.43
C GLU A 304 6.54 -33.95 10.12
N SER A 305 5.43 -33.91 10.86
CA SER A 305 4.29 -34.81 10.63
C SER A 305 3.70 -34.65 9.22
N ILE A 306 3.54 -33.42 8.73
CA ILE A 306 3.06 -33.14 7.38
C ILE A 306 4.04 -33.66 6.32
N MET A 307 5.34 -33.50 6.55
CA MET A 307 6.37 -34.00 5.63
C MET A 307 6.34 -35.54 5.53
N LEU A 308 6.11 -36.24 6.65
CA LEU A 308 6.05 -37.71 6.69
C LEU A 308 4.75 -38.28 6.10
N ASN A 309 3.62 -37.60 6.32
CA ASN A 309 2.29 -38.08 5.94
C ASN A 309 1.80 -37.58 4.58
N LYS A 310 2.70 -37.03 3.76
CA LYS A 310 2.38 -36.44 2.46
C LYS A 310 1.98 -37.50 1.43
N VAL A 311 0.83 -37.33 0.79
CA VAL A 311 0.37 -38.23 -0.28
C VAL A 311 0.99 -37.77 -1.59
N ASN A 312 1.92 -38.57 -2.12
CA ASN A 312 2.78 -38.14 -3.23
C ASN A 312 2.04 -37.91 -4.56
N ASN A 313 0.86 -38.49 -4.77
CA ASN A 313 0.12 -38.45 -6.04
C ASN A 313 -1.19 -37.65 -5.95
N VAL A 314 -1.29 -36.66 -5.07
CA VAL A 314 -2.46 -35.76 -4.99
C VAL A 314 -2.09 -34.34 -5.41
N ALA A 315 -2.85 -33.79 -6.36
CA ALA A 315 -2.76 -32.42 -6.82
C ALA A 315 -4.05 -31.65 -6.50
N VAL A 316 -3.94 -30.43 -6.00
CA VAL A 316 -5.06 -29.52 -5.72
C VAL A 316 -4.98 -28.33 -6.65
N VAL A 317 -6.07 -28.04 -7.34
CA VAL A 317 -6.13 -26.94 -8.31
C VAL A 317 -6.46 -25.61 -7.64
N TYR A 318 -5.72 -24.58 -8.04
CA TYR A 318 -6.00 -23.20 -7.70
C TYR A 318 -6.96 -22.56 -8.72
N GLY A 319 -8.25 -22.73 -8.49
CA GLY A 319 -9.30 -22.10 -9.29
C GLY A 319 -10.69 -22.46 -8.76
N LYS A 320 -11.37 -21.49 -8.13
CA LYS A 320 -12.64 -21.71 -7.43
C LYS A 320 -13.89 -21.50 -8.29
N GLU A 321 -13.72 -21.00 -9.51
CA GLU A 321 -14.80 -20.74 -10.46
C GLU A 321 -14.63 -21.58 -11.71
N ALA A 322 -15.72 -22.15 -12.24
CA ALA A 322 -15.69 -23.01 -13.43
C ALA A 322 -15.07 -22.31 -14.66
N SER A 323 -15.25 -20.99 -14.79
CA SER A 323 -14.64 -20.17 -15.84
C SER A 323 -13.11 -20.30 -15.90
N MET A 324 -12.45 -20.50 -14.75
CA MET A 324 -10.99 -20.64 -14.66
C MET A 324 -10.48 -21.97 -15.22
N TRP A 325 -11.36 -22.98 -15.35
CA TRP A 325 -11.03 -24.33 -15.83
C TRP A 325 -11.17 -24.46 -17.35
N LYS A 326 -11.73 -23.44 -18.02
CA LYS A 326 -11.85 -23.42 -19.48
C LYS A 326 -10.48 -23.52 -20.15
N GLU A 327 -10.39 -24.36 -21.18
CA GLU A 327 -9.18 -24.57 -21.99
C GLU A 327 -7.97 -25.12 -21.20
N LYS A 328 -8.20 -25.77 -20.05
CA LYS A 328 -7.14 -26.37 -19.21
C LYS A 328 -6.97 -27.88 -19.40
N GLU A 329 -7.85 -28.49 -20.18
CA GLU A 329 -7.98 -29.94 -20.34
C GLU A 329 -6.66 -30.63 -20.76
N LYS A 330 -5.93 -30.04 -21.72
CA LYS A 330 -4.73 -30.65 -22.30
C LYS A 330 -3.65 -30.97 -21.24
N PHE A 331 -3.32 -30.02 -20.36
CA PHE A 331 -2.30 -30.27 -19.33
C PHE A 331 -2.87 -31.01 -18.13
N LEU A 332 -4.18 -30.89 -17.85
CA LEU A 332 -4.85 -31.68 -16.82
C LEU A 332 -4.85 -33.17 -17.17
N GLN A 333 -5.04 -33.53 -18.43
CA GLN A 333 -4.92 -34.92 -18.90
C GLN A 333 -3.50 -35.47 -18.72
N ILE A 334 -2.46 -34.65 -18.92
CA ILE A 334 -1.08 -35.04 -18.64
C ILE A 334 -0.91 -35.26 -17.14
N LEU A 335 -1.37 -34.33 -16.31
CA LEU A 335 -1.29 -34.41 -14.85
C LEU A 335 -2.02 -35.65 -14.31
N ASN A 336 -3.20 -35.97 -14.86
CA ASN A 336 -4.05 -37.09 -14.43
C ASN A 336 -3.38 -38.47 -14.63
N LYS A 337 -2.37 -38.57 -15.50
CA LYS A 337 -1.55 -39.80 -15.64
C LYS A 337 -0.69 -40.09 -14.40
N PHE A 338 -0.44 -39.07 -13.59
CA PHE A 338 0.53 -39.12 -12.49
C PHE A 338 -0.08 -38.83 -11.12
N MET A 339 -1.17 -38.06 -11.06
CA MET A 339 -1.77 -37.59 -9.82
C MET A 339 -3.29 -37.55 -9.89
N GLU A 340 -3.95 -37.84 -8.78
CA GLU A 340 -5.37 -37.53 -8.60
C GLU A 340 -5.55 -36.01 -8.49
N ILE A 341 -6.51 -35.46 -9.24
CA ILE A 341 -6.74 -34.02 -9.34
C ILE A 341 -7.96 -33.63 -8.51
N HIS A 342 -7.76 -32.73 -7.56
CA HIS A 342 -8.76 -32.23 -6.64
C HIS A 342 -9.10 -30.76 -6.94
N GLY A 343 -10.39 -30.42 -6.92
CA GLY A 343 -10.88 -29.05 -7.12
C GLY A 343 -11.69 -28.56 -5.91
N THR A 344 -11.78 -27.24 -5.74
CA THR A 344 -12.66 -26.59 -4.75
C THR A 344 -13.57 -25.57 -5.44
N VAL A 345 -14.25 -26.03 -6.48
CA VAL A 345 -15.03 -25.20 -7.40
C VAL A 345 -16.44 -25.03 -6.86
N TYR A 346 -16.92 -23.79 -6.80
CA TYR A 346 -18.30 -23.49 -6.46
C TYR A 346 -19.26 -24.07 -7.50
N TYR A 347 -20.38 -24.62 -7.03
CA TYR A 347 -21.50 -25.03 -7.85
C TYR A 347 -22.80 -24.89 -7.07
N GLU A 348 -23.90 -24.63 -7.79
CA GLU A 348 -25.24 -24.71 -7.22
C GLU A 348 -25.66 -26.18 -7.24
N THR A 349 -26.30 -26.66 -6.17
CA THR A 349 -26.62 -28.09 -5.97
C THR A 349 -27.37 -28.76 -7.14
N GLN A 350 -28.03 -27.98 -8.00
CA GLN A 350 -28.77 -28.44 -9.16
C GLN A 350 -27.97 -28.48 -10.47
N ARG A 351 -26.76 -27.90 -10.51
CA ARG A 351 -25.92 -27.84 -11.72
C ARG A 351 -24.47 -28.17 -11.36
N PRO A 352 -23.99 -29.41 -11.61
CA PRO A 352 -22.60 -29.74 -11.34
C PRO A 352 -21.68 -28.81 -12.15
N PRO A 353 -20.51 -28.43 -11.62
CA PRO A 353 -19.64 -27.46 -12.27
C PRO A 353 -19.02 -28.06 -13.54
N GLU A 354 -18.78 -27.22 -14.54
CA GLU A 354 -18.05 -27.58 -15.76
C GLU A 354 -16.56 -27.81 -15.43
N VAL A 355 -16.26 -28.98 -14.88
CA VAL A 355 -14.91 -29.48 -14.63
C VAL A 355 -14.75 -30.87 -15.26
N PRO A 356 -13.53 -31.27 -15.66
CA PRO A 356 -13.31 -32.57 -16.28
C PRO A 356 -13.73 -33.73 -15.37
N ALA A 357 -14.30 -34.80 -15.94
CA ALA A 357 -14.91 -35.90 -15.17
C ALA A 357 -13.96 -36.64 -14.23
N PHE A 358 -12.66 -36.63 -14.51
CA PHE A 358 -11.63 -37.23 -13.64
C PHE A 358 -11.25 -36.35 -12.43
N VAL A 359 -11.80 -35.13 -12.31
CA VAL A 359 -11.53 -34.21 -11.20
C VAL A 359 -12.45 -34.51 -10.03
N LYS A 360 -11.85 -34.76 -8.86
CA LYS A 360 -12.57 -34.87 -7.59
C LYS A 360 -12.86 -33.47 -7.04
N ASN A 361 -14.04 -32.92 -7.36
CA ASN A 361 -14.45 -31.62 -6.83
C ASN A 361 -15.03 -31.74 -5.42
N HIS A 362 -14.53 -30.93 -4.48
CA HIS A 362 -14.96 -30.91 -3.08
C HIS A 362 -15.97 -29.79 -2.78
N GLY A 363 -16.33 -28.98 -3.79
CA GLY A 363 -17.06 -27.74 -3.56
C GLY A 363 -16.22 -26.70 -2.82
N LEU A 364 -16.89 -25.67 -2.28
CA LEU A 364 -16.20 -24.71 -1.43
C LEU A 364 -15.98 -25.32 -0.05
N LEU A 365 -14.71 -25.47 0.32
CA LEU A 365 -14.32 -25.99 1.62
C LEU A 365 -14.20 -24.87 2.67
N PRO A 366 -14.67 -25.11 3.91
CA PRO A 366 -14.24 -24.36 5.08
C PRO A 366 -12.71 -24.37 5.22
N GLN A 367 -12.14 -23.36 5.89
CA GLN A 367 -10.68 -23.19 5.93
C GLN A 367 -9.95 -24.41 6.51
N ASN A 368 -10.43 -24.96 7.62
CA ASN A 368 -9.83 -26.12 8.28
C ASN A 368 -9.79 -27.34 7.34
N GLU A 369 -10.86 -27.57 6.57
CA GLU A 369 -10.93 -28.66 5.60
C GLU A 369 -10.01 -28.42 4.41
N LEU A 370 -9.95 -27.18 3.90
CA LEU A 370 -8.98 -26.80 2.86
C LEU A 370 -7.54 -27.05 3.32
N GLN A 371 -7.20 -26.67 4.56
CA GLN A 371 -5.87 -26.93 5.12
C GLN A 371 -5.59 -28.42 5.27
N GLN A 372 -6.56 -29.23 5.72
CA GLN A 372 -6.38 -30.68 5.76
C GLN A 372 -6.12 -31.28 4.37
N LEU A 373 -6.81 -30.79 3.34
CA LEU A 373 -6.57 -31.18 1.96
C LEU A 373 -5.16 -30.78 1.50
N LEU A 374 -4.75 -29.53 1.74
CA LEU A 374 -3.40 -29.06 1.41
C LEU A 374 -2.32 -29.84 2.16
N ARG A 375 -2.54 -30.16 3.45
CA ARG A 375 -1.64 -30.97 4.28
C ARG A 375 -1.46 -32.40 3.77
N LYS A 376 -2.40 -32.93 2.98
CA LYS A 376 -2.25 -34.23 2.29
C LYS A 376 -1.65 -34.10 0.89
N ALA A 377 -2.00 -33.04 0.17
CA ALA A 377 -1.59 -32.84 -1.21
C ALA A 377 -0.08 -32.65 -1.38
N LYS A 378 0.44 -33.13 -2.52
CA LYS A 378 1.82 -32.94 -2.97
C LYS A 378 1.97 -31.66 -3.78
N LEU A 379 1.02 -31.42 -4.67
CA LEU A 379 1.08 -30.36 -5.67
C LEU A 379 -0.11 -29.42 -5.50
N PHE A 380 0.17 -28.12 -5.53
CA PHE A 380 -0.84 -27.08 -5.73
C PHE A 380 -0.60 -26.48 -7.11
N ILE A 381 -1.59 -26.53 -8.00
CA ILE A 381 -1.41 -26.15 -9.40
C ILE A 381 -2.22 -24.90 -9.76
N GLY A 382 -1.51 -23.87 -10.22
CA GLY A 382 -2.06 -22.63 -10.74
C GLY A 382 -2.43 -22.72 -12.21
N PHE A 383 -3.53 -22.07 -12.62
CA PHE A 383 -4.00 -22.03 -14.01
C PHE A 383 -3.66 -20.74 -14.76
N GLY A 384 -2.96 -19.80 -14.11
CA GLY A 384 -2.64 -18.47 -14.63
C GLY A 384 -3.60 -17.37 -14.19
N PHE A 385 -4.65 -17.71 -13.44
CA PHE A 385 -5.56 -16.78 -12.77
C PHE A 385 -6.16 -17.47 -11.54
N PRO A 386 -6.42 -16.76 -10.42
CA PRO A 386 -6.13 -15.35 -10.16
C PRO A 386 -4.63 -15.06 -9.99
N TYR A 387 -4.24 -13.81 -10.21
CA TYR A 387 -2.87 -13.33 -10.06
C TYR A 387 -2.57 -12.96 -8.61
N GLU A 388 -1.35 -13.26 -8.15
CA GLU A 388 -0.80 -12.74 -6.89
C GLU A 388 -1.80 -12.81 -5.73
N GLY A 389 -2.43 -13.98 -5.56
CA GLY A 389 -3.34 -14.25 -4.44
C GLY A 389 -2.61 -14.93 -3.28
N PRO A 390 -3.23 -15.01 -2.10
CA PRO A 390 -2.61 -15.61 -0.91
C PRO A 390 -2.52 -17.15 -0.94
N ALA A 391 -3.36 -17.81 -1.73
CA ALA A 391 -3.52 -19.27 -1.67
C ALA A 391 -2.24 -20.07 -2.01
N PRO A 392 -1.39 -19.65 -2.99
CA PRO A 392 -0.11 -20.31 -3.21
C PRO A 392 0.82 -20.28 -1.99
N LEU A 393 0.88 -19.18 -1.24
CA LEU A 393 1.67 -19.12 0.00
C LEU A 393 1.09 -20.03 1.08
N GLU A 394 -0.23 -20.11 1.21
CA GLU A 394 -0.87 -21.06 2.13
C GLU A 394 -0.57 -22.52 1.76
N ALA A 395 -0.57 -22.86 0.47
CA ALA A 395 -0.23 -24.19 0.01
C ALA A 395 1.23 -24.56 0.31
N ILE A 396 2.17 -23.63 0.06
CA ILE A 396 3.60 -23.83 0.38
C ILE A 396 3.82 -23.95 1.90
N ALA A 397 3.10 -23.13 2.68
CA ALA A 397 3.11 -23.21 4.15
C ALA A 397 2.57 -24.55 4.67
N ASN A 398 1.73 -25.25 3.90
CA ASN A 398 1.26 -26.61 4.22
C ASN A 398 2.05 -27.71 3.51
N GLY A 399 3.21 -27.41 2.92
CA GLY A 399 4.12 -28.39 2.33
C GLY A 399 3.77 -28.87 0.93
N CYS A 400 2.91 -28.15 0.20
CA CYS A 400 2.72 -28.37 -1.23
C CYS A 400 3.87 -27.75 -2.03
N ILE A 401 4.20 -28.36 -3.16
CA ILE A 401 4.94 -27.68 -4.24
C ILE A 401 3.93 -26.91 -5.07
N PHE A 402 4.19 -25.63 -5.35
CA PHE A 402 3.36 -24.81 -6.22
C PHE A 402 3.88 -24.85 -7.66
N LEU A 403 3.03 -25.32 -8.58
CA LEU A 403 3.30 -25.30 -10.02
C LEU A 403 2.46 -24.20 -10.66
N GLN A 404 3.11 -23.31 -11.41
CA GLN A 404 2.46 -22.16 -12.03
C GLN A 404 2.90 -21.95 -13.48
N PRO A 405 2.06 -21.33 -14.31
CA PRO A 405 2.43 -21.01 -15.67
C PRO A 405 3.40 -19.82 -15.73
N ARG A 406 4.37 -19.92 -16.64
CA ARG A 406 5.18 -18.80 -17.16
C ARG A 406 4.35 -18.01 -18.17
N PHE A 407 4.43 -16.69 -18.12
CA PHE A 407 3.86 -15.80 -19.12
C PHE A 407 4.98 -15.27 -20.01
N ASN A 408 4.90 -15.59 -21.30
CA ASN A 408 5.79 -15.04 -22.32
C ASN A 408 4.95 -14.66 -23.56
N PRO A 409 4.77 -13.36 -23.87
CA PRO A 409 5.31 -12.22 -23.13
C PRO A 409 4.71 -12.09 -21.70
N PRO A 410 5.38 -11.38 -20.78
CA PRO A 410 4.80 -10.99 -19.50
C PRO A 410 3.46 -10.25 -19.68
N ARG A 411 2.55 -10.37 -18.70
CA ARG A 411 1.25 -9.72 -18.74
C ARG A 411 1.30 -8.35 -18.08
N SER A 412 0.69 -7.34 -18.68
CA SER A 412 0.63 -5.98 -18.13
C SER A 412 -0.67 -5.27 -18.55
N SER A 413 -0.82 -4.02 -18.13
CA SER A 413 -1.94 -3.16 -18.50
C SER A 413 -2.04 -2.91 -20.02
N LEU A 414 -0.95 -3.13 -20.76
CA LEU A 414 -0.88 -2.92 -22.21
C LEU A 414 -1.43 -4.12 -23.02
N ASN A 415 -1.31 -5.34 -22.50
CA ASN A 415 -1.59 -6.55 -23.29
C ASN A 415 -2.62 -7.51 -22.67
N HIS A 416 -3.14 -7.22 -21.47
CA HIS A 416 -4.06 -8.13 -20.79
C HIS A 416 -5.23 -7.39 -20.11
N GLU A 417 -6.46 -7.84 -20.39
CA GLU A 417 -7.70 -7.18 -19.96
C GLU A 417 -7.80 -6.95 -18.44
N PHE A 418 -7.46 -7.96 -17.63
CA PHE A 418 -7.47 -7.83 -16.16
C PHE A 418 -6.61 -6.66 -15.63
N PHE A 419 -5.48 -6.36 -16.27
CA PHE A 419 -4.57 -5.30 -15.84
C PHE A 419 -4.91 -3.95 -16.48
N ARG A 420 -5.82 -3.91 -17.47
CA ARG A 420 -6.22 -2.67 -18.15
C ARG A 420 -6.79 -1.68 -17.15
N GLY A 421 -6.30 -0.43 -17.23
CA GLY A 421 -6.75 0.65 -16.36
C GLY A 421 -6.20 0.60 -14.93
N LYS A 422 -5.38 -0.40 -14.56
CA LYS A 422 -4.64 -0.36 -13.29
C LYS A 422 -3.53 0.70 -13.36
N PRO A 423 -3.22 1.40 -12.25
CA PRO A 423 -2.31 2.55 -12.21
C PRO A 423 -0.82 2.14 -12.18
N THR A 424 -0.43 1.20 -13.04
CA THR A 424 0.95 0.66 -13.10
C THR A 424 1.25 0.10 -14.50
N SER A 425 2.49 0.27 -14.93
CA SER A 425 3.08 -0.36 -16.12
C SER A 425 3.75 -1.70 -15.81
N ARG A 426 3.73 -2.15 -14.54
CA ARG A 426 4.38 -3.38 -14.09
C ARG A 426 3.97 -4.59 -14.93
N GLU A 427 4.99 -5.36 -15.29
CA GLU A 427 4.85 -6.61 -16.00
C GLU A 427 4.86 -7.81 -15.04
N VAL A 428 4.02 -8.80 -15.34
CA VAL A 428 3.81 -10.00 -14.54
C VAL A 428 4.31 -11.21 -15.34
N SER A 429 5.43 -11.79 -14.95
CA SER A 429 6.13 -12.89 -15.65
C SER A 429 5.52 -14.28 -15.42
N SER A 430 4.70 -14.45 -14.39
CA SER A 430 4.07 -15.72 -14.00
C SER A 430 2.82 -15.46 -13.18
N GLN A 431 2.02 -16.49 -12.86
CA GLN A 431 0.81 -16.29 -12.06
C GLN A 431 1.07 -15.60 -10.70
N HIS A 432 2.24 -15.87 -10.10
CA HIS A 432 2.64 -15.33 -8.82
C HIS A 432 4.15 -15.00 -8.83
N PRO A 433 4.56 -13.82 -9.36
CA PRO A 433 5.97 -13.44 -9.49
C PRO A 433 6.75 -13.43 -8.17
N TYR A 434 6.10 -13.06 -7.06
CA TYR A 434 6.75 -13.14 -5.74
C TYR A 434 7.17 -14.58 -5.39
N ALA A 435 6.31 -15.58 -5.63
CA ALA A 435 6.61 -16.98 -5.36
C ALA A 435 7.70 -17.50 -6.30
N GLU A 436 7.68 -17.06 -7.57
CA GLU A 436 8.76 -17.35 -8.53
C GLU A 436 10.11 -16.83 -8.05
N LYS A 437 10.17 -15.56 -7.64
CA LYS A 437 11.42 -14.85 -7.37
C LYS A 437 11.99 -15.06 -5.98
N PHE A 438 11.14 -15.00 -4.94
CA PHE A 438 11.57 -14.98 -3.54
C PHE A 438 11.44 -16.33 -2.83
N ILE A 439 10.78 -17.32 -3.46
CA ILE A 439 10.70 -18.69 -2.97
C ILE A 439 11.42 -19.63 -3.93
N GLY A 440 11.00 -19.67 -5.20
CA GLY A 440 11.65 -20.46 -6.23
C GLY A 440 11.66 -21.97 -5.96
N LYS A 441 12.49 -22.70 -6.71
CA LYS A 441 12.65 -24.14 -6.53
C LYS A 441 13.33 -24.44 -5.18
N PRO A 442 12.99 -25.56 -4.51
CA PRO A 442 12.11 -26.64 -4.99
C PRO A 442 10.61 -26.42 -4.76
N HIS A 443 10.22 -25.41 -3.97
CA HIS A 443 8.82 -25.18 -3.58
C HIS A 443 7.96 -24.59 -4.68
N VAL A 444 8.54 -23.85 -5.62
CA VAL A 444 7.83 -23.19 -6.71
C VAL A 444 8.45 -23.56 -8.05
N TRP A 445 7.61 -24.03 -8.97
CA TRP A 445 7.98 -24.38 -10.34
C TRP A 445 7.19 -23.50 -11.30
N THR A 446 7.90 -22.66 -12.05
CA THR A 446 7.32 -21.84 -13.12
C THR A 446 7.65 -22.47 -14.47
N VAL A 447 6.64 -22.93 -15.21
CA VAL A 447 6.84 -23.68 -16.47
C VAL A 447 5.91 -23.19 -17.58
N ASN A 448 6.30 -23.39 -18.84
CA ASN A 448 5.40 -23.10 -19.96
C ASN A 448 4.36 -24.22 -20.14
N TYR A 449 3.11 -23.95 -19.80
CA TYR A 449 2.02 -24.94 -19.89
C TYR A 449 1.70 -25.34 -21.35
N ASN A 450 2.07 -24.51 -22.33
CA ASN A 450 1.88 -24.86 -23.75
C ASN A 450 2.91 -25.89 -24.22
N ASN A 451 4.04 -26.03 -23.52
CA ASN A 451 5.04 -27.04 -23.78
C ASN A 451 4.76 -28.31 -22.96
N SER A 452 4.08 -29.27 -23.57
CA SER A 452 3.67 -30.51 -22.90
C SER A 452 4.86 -31.32 -22.37
N LEU A 453 6.02 -31.30 -23.04
CA LEU A 453 7.23 -32.00 -22.58
C LEU A 453 7.82 -31.33 -21.33
N GLU A 454 7.92 -30.00 -21.31
CA GLU A 454 8.38 -29.24 -20.15
C GLU A 454 7.45 -29.48 -18.95
N PHE A 455 6.14 -29.41 -19.17
CA PHE A 455 5.13 -29.64 -18.14
C PHE A 455 5.21 -31.06 -17.58
N GLU A 456 5.21 -32.09 -18.43
CA GLU A 456 5.30 -33.49 -18.00
C GLU A 456 6.61 -33.77 -17.24
N THR A 457 7.73 -33.23 -17.73
CA THR A 457 9.03 -33.36 -17.06
C THR A 457 9.00 -32.73 -15.68
N ALA A 458 8.44 -31.53 -15.55
CA ALA A 458 8.27 -30.87 -14.26
C ALA A 458 7.43 -31.70 -13.28
N VAL A 459 6.28 -32.25 -13.73
CA VAL A 459 5.44 -33.12 -12.90
C VAL A 459 6.22 -34.36 -12.43
N LYS A 460 6.94 -35.04 -13.32
CA LYS A 460 7.78 -36.20 -12.97
C LYS A 460 8.86 -35.86 -11.95
N THR A 461 9.48 -34.68 -12.05
CA THR A 461 10.48 -34.23 -11.08
C THR A 461 9.83 -33.88 -9.74
N ILE A 462 8.69 -33.19 -9.74
CA ILE A 462 7.92 -32.82 -8.55
C ILE A 462 7.52 -34.05 -7.72
N LEU A 463 7.08 -35.13 -8.37
CA LEU A 463 6.76 -36.40 -7.70
C LEU A 463 7.89 -36.92 -6.82
N LYS A 464 9.14 -36.77 -7.28
CA LYS A 464 10.35 -37.25 -6.58
C LYS A 464 10.90 -36.23 -5.59
N THR A 465 10.50 -34.97 -5.69
CA THR A 465 11.04 -33.86 -4.90
C THR A 465 10.44 -33.89 -3.49
N LYS A 466 11.27 -33.80 -2.46
CA LYS A 466 10.81 -33.62 -1.08
C LYS A 466 10.97 -32.14 -0.70
N VAL A 467 9.95 -31.57 -0.06
CA VAL A 467 9.98 -30.20 0.44
C VAL A 467 9.53 -30.18 1.89
N LYS A 468 10.12 -29.29 2.68
CA LYS A 468 9.63 -28.94 4.01
C LYS A 468 8.59 -27.82 3.86
N PRO A 469 7.46 -27.84 4.60
CA PRO A 469 6.59 -26.69 4.73
C PRO A 469 7.38 -25.40 4.97
N TYR A 470 7.05 -24.34 4.23
CA TYR A 470 7.84 -23.11 4.24
C TYR A 470 6.95 -21.88 4.14
N ILE A 471 7.31 -20.86 4.92
CA ILE A 471 6.68 -19.55 4.88
C ILE A 471 7.81 -18.51 4.99
N PRO A 472 7.89 -17.52 4.07
CA PRO A 472 8.83 -16.42 4.23
C PRO A 472 8.49 -15.61 5.48
N TYR A 473 9.52 -15.15 6.19
CA TYR A 473 9.36 -14.46 7.48
C TYR A 473 8.39 -13.27 7.41
N GLU A 474 8.41 -12.47 6.35
CA GLU A 474 7.51 -11.32 6.17
C GLU A 474 6.01 -11.64 6.05
N TYR A 475 5.67 -12.92 5.87
CA TYR A 475 4.30 -13.44 5.87
C TYR A 475 3.94 -14.20 7.16
N THR A 476 4.81 -14.18 8.18
CA THR A 476 4.50 -14.65 9.54
C THR A 476 3.79 -13.56 10.35
N CYS A 477 3.15 -13.93 11.47
CA CYS A 477 2.59 -12.94 12.40
C CYS A 477 3.69 -11.98 12.89
N GLU A 478 4.85 -12.51 13.27
CA GLU A 478 5.99 -11.72 13.77
C GLU A 478 6.53 -10.76 12.71
N GLY A 479 6.73 -11.25 11.48
CA GLY A 479 7.20 -10.42 10.37
C GLY A 479 6.23 -9.30 10.02
N MET A 480 4.92 -9.56 10.03
CA MET A 480 3.94 -8.50 9.81
C MET A 480 3.92 -7.49 10.97
N LEU A 481 4.00 -7.93 12.23
CA LEU A 481 4.08 -7.01 13.37
C LEU A 481 5.33 -6.13 13.31
N GLU A 482 6.50 -6.70 13.00
CA GLU A 482 7.76 -5.96 12.86
C GLU A 482 7.64 -4.85 11.79
N ARG A 483 7.07 -5.19 10.64
CA ARG A 483 6.85 -4.26 9.51
C ARG A 483 5.86 -3.16 9.82
N VAL A 484 4.67 -3.52 10.32
CA VAL A 484 3.60 -2.57 10.64
C VAL A 484 4.02 -1.67 11.79
N HIS A 485 4.73 -2.21 12.79
CA HIS A 485 5.31 -1.43 13.87
C HIS A 485 6.24 -0.33 13.33
N ALA A 486 7.21 -0.69 12.49
CA ALA A 486 8.16 0.26 11.92
C ALA A 486 7.47 1.36 11.11
N TYR A 487 6.47 1.01 10.28
CA TYR A 487 5.70 2.02 9.54
C TYR A 487 4.99 3.02 10.47
N ILE A 488 4.33 2.55 11.54
CA ILE A 488 3.61 3.43 12.46
C ILE A 488 4.57 4.34 13.24
N GLN A 489 5.77 3.87 13.58
CA GLN A 489 6.74 4.67 14.32
C GLN A 489 7.45 5.69 13.44
N HIS A 490 7.75 5.35 12.19
CA HIS A 490 8.74 6.11 11.41
C HIS A 490 8.23 6.67 10.08
N GLN A 491 7.16 6.11 9.51
CA GLN A 491 6.63 6.59 8.24
C GLN A 491 5.66 7.75 8.47
N ASP A 492 6.19 8.97 8.54
CA ASP A 492 5.40 10.20 8.71
C ASP A 492 5.44 11.05 7.42
N PHE A 493 4.25 11.35 6.89
CA PHE A 493 4.07 12.17 5.69
C PHE A 493 3.49 13.56 6.00
N CYS A 494 3.16 13.85 7.26
CA CYS A 494 2.55 15.10 7.69
C CYS A 494 3.60 16.14 8.11
N ILE A 495 4.85 15.73 8.33
CA ILE A 495 5.98 16.64 8.57
C ILE A 495 6.39 17.28 7.24
N PRO A 496 6.36 18.63 7.11
CA PRO A 496 6.82 19.31 5.92
C PRO A 496 8.28 18.93 5.58
N ALA A 497 8.60 18.74 4.31
CA ALA A 497 9.97 18.41 3.88
C ALA A 497 11.04 19.42 4.38
N LEU A 498 10.63 20.64 4.72
CA LEU A 498 11.47 21.72 5.24
C LEU A 498 11.74 21.66 6.76
N SER A 499 10.94 20.93 7.56
CA SER A 499 11.12 20.86 9.03
C SER A 499 12.08 19.75 9.50
N LEU A 500 12.64 18.96 8.58
CA LEU A 500 13.79 18.07 8.87
C LEU A 500 15.12 18.83 9.02
N VAL A 501 15.08 20.17 8.90
CA VAL A 501 16.18 21.09 9.23
C VAL A 501 15.76 22.02 10.37
N SER A 502 15.29 21.48 11.50
CA SER A 502 15.18 22.27 12.74
C SER A 502 14.78 21.41 13.95
N SER A 503 15.74 21.05 14.80
CA SER A 503 15.59 21.33 16.24
C SER A 503 16.96 21.42 16.92
N ASN A 504 17.18 22.56 17.59
CA ASN A 504 18.22 22.85 18.58
C ASN A 504 19.70 22.76 18.15
N SER A 505 20.14 23.79 17.42
CA SER A 505 21.43 24.44 17.70
C SER A 505 21.43 25.84 17.09
N THR A 506 21.15 26.86 17.92
CA THR A 506 21.64 28.22 17.71
C THR A 506 23.17 28.21 17.83
N ARG A 507 23.85 27.70 16.80
CA ARG A 507 25.24 28.05 16.52
C ARG A 507 25.28 28.60 15.11
N LYS A 508 25.73 29.85 15.02
CA LYS A 508 26.06 30.60 13.81
C LYS A 508 26.52 29.65 12.69
N TYR A 509 25.67 29.41 11.70
CA TYR A 509 26.09 28.90 10.40
C TYR A 509 26.82 30.04 9.69
N SER A 510 28.09 30.24 10.05
CA SER A 510 29.05 30.85 9.14
C SER A 510 29.14 29.97 7.91
N GLN A 511 28.94 30.58 6.75
CA GLN A 511 29.18 30.02 5.43
C GLN A 511 30.47 29.17 5.41
N ILE A 512 30.32 27.86 5.32
CA ILE A 512 31.39 26.97 4.84
C ILE A 512 30.85 26.37 3.56
N HIS A 513 31.33 26.90 2.44
CA HIS A 513 31.29 26.23 1.15
C HIS A 513 32.10 24.92 1.27
N ASN A 514 31.46 23.82 1.67
CA ASN A 514 32.00 22.50 1.41
C ASN A 514 31.45 22.02 0.07
N THR A 515 32.29 22.12 -0.95
CA THR A 515 32.10 21.63 -2.32
C THR A 515 32.15 20.09 -2.42
N SER A 516 32.26 19.37 -1.30
CA SER A 516 32.29 17.91 -1.25
C SER A 516 30.88 17.33 -1.09
N THR A 517 30.45 16.53 -2.05
CA THR A 517 29.26 15.68 -1.91
C THR A 517 29.41 14.70 -0.74
N PRO A 518 28.33 14.35 -0.02
CA PRO A 518 28.39 13.46 1.14
C PRO A 518 28.50 11.98 0.76
N PHE A 519 29.07 11.68 -0.41
CA PHE A 519 29.15 10.33 -0.95
C PHE A 519 30.61 9.90 -1.12
N ILE A 520 30.87 8.61 -0.99
CA ILE A 520 32.16 7.98 -1.31
C ILE A 520 31.91 6.71 -2.13
N PHE A 521 32.90 6.31 -2.94
CA PHE A 521 32.82 5.06 -3.69
C PHE A 521 32.93 3.85 -2.76
N LEU A 522 32.12 2.82 -3.05
CA LEU A 522 32.32 1.50 -2.49
C LEU A 522 33.66 0.93 -2.99
N PRO A 523 34.46 0.30 -2.11
CA PRO A 523 35.71 -0.35 -2.52
C PRO A 523 35.46 -1.32 -3.68
N ASN A 524 36.25 -1.20 -4.76
CA ASN A 524 36.17 -2.03 -5.96
C ASN A 524 34.79 -2.08 -6.65
N SER A 525 33.99 -1.02 -6.51
CA SER A 525 32.65 -0.94 -7.10
C SER A 525 32.39 0.45 -7.70
N THR A 526 31.43 0.52 -8.62
CA THR A 526 30.91 1.78 -9.19
C THR A 526 29.81 2.41 -8.33
N GLY A 527 29.33 1.69 -7.31
CA GLY A 527 28.30 2.20 -6.39
C GLY A 527 28.86 3.24 -5.43
N LEU A 528 28.03 4.21 -5.05
CA LEU A 528 28.35 5.20 -4.02
C LEU A 528 27.59 4.88 -2.73
N ILE A 529 28.18 5.20 -1.58
CA ILE A 529 27.50 5.17 -0.27
C ILE A 529 27.56 6.54 0.39
N TRP A 530 26.66 6.76 1.34
CA TRP A 530 26.77 7.92 2.23
C TRP A 530 28.06 7.84 3.06
N SER A 531 28.85 8.91 3.04
CA SER A 531 30.11 8.99 3.77
C SER A 531 29.85 8.89 5.28
N PRO A 532 30.55 7.99 6.02
CA PRO A 532 30.43 7.89 7.47
C PRO A 532 30.75 9.19 8.21
N ASP A 533 31.61 10.02 7.62
CA ASP A 533 32.10 11.30 8.15
C ASP A 533 31.18 12.49 7.82
N SER A 534 30.18 12.27 6.96
CA SER A 534 29.21 13.31 6.60
C SER A 534 28.08 13.43 7.62
N SER A 535 27.47 14.61 7.69
CA SER A 535 26.29 14.83 8.52
C SER A 535 25.17 13.86 8.12
N ARG A 536 24.45 13.33 9.12
CA ARG A 536 23.36 12.37 8.91
C ARG A 536 22.03 13.11 9.09
N PRO A 537 21.35 13.54 8.00
CA PRO A 537 20.00 14.07 8.11
C PRO A 537 19.10 13.05 8.79
N HIS A 538 18.18 13.53 9.63
CA HIS A 538 17.15 12.69 10.19
C HIS A 538 16.23 12.21 9.05
N SER A 539 16.24 10.91 8.76
CA SER A 539 15.38 10.29 7.76
C SER A 539 15.08 8.86 8.14
N TRP A 540 13.91 8.37 7.72
CA TRP A 540 13.60 6.96 7.72
C TRP A 540 13.15 6.54 6.31
N PRO A 541 13.79 5.53 5.69
CA PRO A 541 14.99 4.82 6.14
C PRO A 541 16.19 5.74 6.43
N PRO A 542 17.13 5.33 7.31
CA PRO A 542 18.30 6.13 7.62
C PRO A 542 19.17 6.28 6.38
N VAL A 543 19.67 7.49 6.13
CA VAL A 543 20.49 7.79 4.94
C VAL A 543 21.75 6.92 4.82
N THR A 544 22.21 6.31 5.92
CA THR A 544 23.32 5.35 5.92
C THR A 544 23.02 4.07 5.15
N SER A 545 21.74 3.75 4.94
CA SER A 545 21.31 2.62 4.09
C SER A 545 21.33 2.95 2.59
N LEU A 546 21.50 4.22 2.20
CA LEU A 546 21.52 4.64 0.80
C LEU A 546 22.79 4.14 0.10
N GLN A 547 22.58 3.41 -0.98
CA GLN A 547 23.58 3.12 -1.99
C GLN A 547 23.12 3.65 -3.35
N VAL A 548 23.96 4.41 -4.04
CA VAL A 548 23.62 4.97 -5.35
C VAL A 548 24.24 4.11 -6.44
N TRP A 549 23.42 3.72 -7.41
CA TRP A 549 23.82 2.92 -8.57
C TRP A 549 23.35 3.58 -9.86
N VAL A 550 24.04 3.33 -10.97
CA VAL A 550 23.64 3.82 -12.28
C VAL A 550 23.06 2.66 -13.08
N SER A 551 21.86 2.82 -13.61
CA SER A 551 21.22 1.79 -14.44
C SER A 551 21.97 1.58 -15.76
N ALA A 552 21.81 0.40 -16.36
CA ALA A 552 22.07 0.24 -17.79
C ALA A 552 21.03 1.02 -18.62
N GLU A 553 21.28 1.15 -19.93
CA GLU A 553 20.25 1.58 -20.88
C GLU A 553 19.09 0.58 -20.86
N GLU A 554 17.86 1.06 -21.07
CA GLU A 554 16.63 0.24 -21.00
C GLU A 554 16.39 -0.47 -19.67
N GLN A 555 17.04 -0.02 -18.60
CA GLN A 555 16.91 -0.61 -17.28
C GLN A 555 16.29 0.38 -16.29
N SER A 556 15.30 -0.10 -15.53
CA SER A 556 14.68 0.66 -14.45
C SER A 556 15.55 0.69 -13.18
N CYS A 557 15.24 1.59 -12.24
CA CYS A 557 15.90 1.56 -10.94
C CYS A 557 15.51 0.34 -10.10
N ILE A 558 14.33 -0.26 -10.35
CA ILE A 558 13.93 -1.53 -9.76
C ILE A 558 14.96 -2.62 -10.10
N GLU A 559 15.25 -2.78 -11.39
CA GLU A 559 16.16 -3.82 -11.88
C GLU A 559 17.62 -3.51 -11.51
N ALA A 560 18.04 -2.25 -11.62
CA ALA A 560 19.40 -1.83 -11.28
C ALA A 560 19.74 -2.16 -9.82
N CYS A 561 18.84 -1.87 -8.88
CA CYS A 561 19.02 -2.23 -7.48
C CYS A 561 18.96 -3.74 -7.26
N GLN A 562 18.04 -4.45 -7.93
CA GLN A 562 17.89 -5.90 -7.76
C GLN A 562 19.12 -6.67 -8.26
N ASN A 563 19.76 -6.23 -9.34
CA ASN A 563 20.96 -6.86 -9.89
C ASN A 563 22.15 -6.85 -8.91
N VAL A 564 22.16 -5.91 -7.97
CA VAL A 564 23.19 -5.80 -6.92
C VAL A 564 22.69 -6.30 -5.56
N GLY A 565 21.57 -7.04 -5.52
CA GLY A 565 21.02 -7.62 -4.30
C GLY A 565 20.38 -6.62 -3.34
N LEU A 566 19.88 -5.49 -3.87
CA LEU A 566 19.25 -4.40 -3.12
C LEU A 566 17.81 -4.16 -3.60
N ILE A 567 17.12 -3.23 -2.95
CA ILE A 567 15.81 -2.73 -3.37
C ILE A 567 15.89 -1.21 -3.60
N CYS A 568 15.17 -0.69 -4.59
CA CYS A 568 15.06 0.75 -4.80
C CYS A 568 14.32 1.43 -3.64
N GLU A 569 14.80 2.59 -3.19
CA GLU A 569 14.22 3.37 -2.09
C GLU A 569 13.84 4.78 -2.56
N PRO A 570 12.56 5.04 -2.85
CA PRO A 570 12.14 6.29 -3.49
C PRO A 570 12.36 7.54 -2.61
N LEU A 571 12.37 7.42 -1.27
CA LEU A 571 12.63 8.58 -0.40
C LEU A 571 14.03 9.15 -0.55
N PHE A 572 14.97 8.36 -1.08
CA PHE A 572 16.36 8.76 -1.25
C PHE A 572 16.62 9.52 -2.55
N PHE A 573 15.67 9.58 -3.49
CA PHE A 573 15.83 10.39 -4.68
C PHE A 573 16.15 11.86 -4.36
N LYS A 574 15.56 12.42 -3.29
CA LYS A 574 15.85 13.79 -2.83
C LYS A 574 17.32 14.04 -2.46
N PHE A 575 18.05 12.99 -2.08
CA PHE A 575 19.47 13.09 -1.71
C PHE A 575 20.39 13.02 -2.93
N ILE A 576 19.95 12.36 -4.00
CA ILE A 576 20.73 12.15 -5.23
C ILE A 576 20.35 13.11 -6.36
N ASN A 577 19.27 13.89 -6.22
CA ASN A 577 18.85 14.86 -7.22
C ASN A 577 19.68 16.17 -7.15
N LYS A 578 21.00 16.06 -7.39
CA LYS A 578 21.98 17.14 -7.24
C LYS A 578 22.97 17.19 -8.42
N LYS A 579 23.38 18.39 -8.83
CA LYS A 579 24.30 18.58 -9.97
C LYS A 579 25.67 17.96 -9.71
N GLU A 580 26.16 18.08 -8.48
CA GLU A 580 27.49 17.63 -8.06
C GLU A 580 27.63 16.11 -8.13
N LEU A 581 26.51 15.37 -8.06
CA LEU A 581 26.53 13.92 -8.14
C LEU A 581 26.94 13.40 -9.52
N PHE A 582 26.57 14.10 -10.60
CA PHE A 582 27.01 13.72 -11.95
C PHE A 582 28.53 13.77 -12.08
N GLN A 583 29.16 14.83 -11.54
CA GLN A 583 30.61 14.98 -11.54
C GLN A 583 31.28 13.86 -10.75
N GLN A 584 30.73 13.53 -9.58
CA GLN A 584 31.25 12.44 -8.76
C GLN A 584 31.15 11.07 -9.44
N LEU A 585 30.04 10.83 -10.15
CA LEU A 585 29.85 9.63 -10.98
C LEU A 585 30.66 9.66 -12.29
N LYS A 586 31.47 10.71 -12.51
CA LYS A 586 32.27 10.94 -13.73
C LYS A 586 31.41 10.99 -15.00
N VAL A 587 30.17 11.45 -14.88
CA VAL A 587 29.25 11.69 -16.00
C VAL A 587 29.57 13.06 -16.59
N ALA A 588 29.89 13.11 -17.88
CA ALA A 588 30.12 14.35 -18.61
C ALA A 588 28.77 14.98 -18.99
N CYS A 589 28.43 16.10 -18.34
CA CYS A 589 27.23 16.87 -18.64
C CYS A 589 27.63 18.21 -19.29
N GLU A 590 27.19 18.46 -20.51
CA GLU A 590 27.29 19.79 -21.15
C GLU A 590 26.15 20.70 -20.68
N THR A 591 24.96 20.13 -20.51
CA THR A 591 23.77 20.79 -19.98
C THR A 591 23.27 20.06 -18.73
N VAL A 592 22.74 20.82 -17.76
CA VAL A 592 22.04 20.24 -16.60
C VAL A 592 20.73 20.98 -16.38
N GLU A 593 19.62 20.28 -16.63
CA GLU A 593 18.28 20.85 -16.63
C GLU A 593 17.41 20.30 -15.50
N PHE A 594 16.51 21.13 -14.97
CA PHE A 594 15.49 20.71 -14.00
C PHE A 594 14.13 20.62 -14.71
N GLU A 595 13.62 19.40 -14.83
CA GLU A 595 12.44 19.10 -15.63
C GLU A 595 11.46 18.19 -14.87
N VAL A 596 10.22 18.13 -15.36
CA VAL A 596 9.15 17.31 -14.80
C VAL A 596 9.04 16.00 -15.59
N ASN A 597 9.69 14.94 -15.10
CA ASN A 597 9.64 13.62 -15.73
C ASN A 597 9.90 12.51 -14.70
N HIS A 598 9.05 11.47 -14.65
CA HIS A 598 9.20 10.39 -13.67
C HIS A 598 10.50 9.59 -13.79
N LEU A 599 11.21 9.68 -14.91
CA LEU A 599 12.48 8.99 -15.12
C LEU A 599 13.69 9.69 -14.48
N TYR A 600 13.55 10.92 -14.00
CA TYR A 600 14.68 11.71 -13.49
C TYR A 600 14.92 11.49 -11.98
N PRO A 601 16.17 11.56 -11.50
CA PRO A 601 17.39 12.01 -12.19
C PRO A 601 17.99 10.98 -13.16
N ALA A 602 18.43 11.45 -14.32
CA ALA A 602 18.97 10.63 -15.39
C ALA A 602 19.94 11.41 -16.28
N PHE A 603 20.68 10.74 -17.14
CA PHE A 603 21.54 11.37 -18.14
C PHE A 603 21.51 10.60 -19.46
N ALA A 604 21.72 11.33 -20.56
CA ALA A 604 21.88 10.80 -21.90
C ALA A 604 23.36 10.85 -22.28
N GLU A 605 24.04 9.70 -22.21
CA GLU A 605 25.50 9.63 -22.35
C GLU A 605 26.02 10.15 -23.70
N LYS A 606 25.29 9.86 -24.80
CA LYS A 606 25.65 10.30 -26.15
C LYS A 606 25.43 11.80 -26.38
N ALA A 607 24.37 12.36 -25.81
CA ALA A 607 24.01 13.77 -25.97
C ALA A 607 24.69 14.66 -24.92
N ARG A 608 25.24 14.07 -23.85
CA ARG A 608 25.80 14.76 -22.68
C ARG A 608 24.80 15.69 -21.99
N ASP A 609 23.52 15.36 -22.09
CA ASP A 609 22.45 16.03 -21.37
C ASP A 609 22.19 15.32 -20.04
N CYS A 610 22.09 16.09 -18.96
CA CYS A 610 21.81 15.58 -17.62
C CYS A 610 20.57 16.24 -17.04
N TYR A 611 19.69 15.44 -16.44
CA TYR A 611 18.37 15.86 -16.02
C TYR A 611 18.17 15.61 -14.53
N LEU A 612 17.67 16.63 -13.84
CA LEU A 612 17.25 16.59 -12.46
C LEU A 612 15.73 16.75 -12.39
N GLN A 613 15.13 16.14 -11.38
CA GLN A 613 13.70 16.20 -11.13
C GLN A 613 13.30 17.56 -10.54
N LYS A 614 12.24 18.16 -11.08
CA LYS A 614 11.61 19.37 -10.55
C LYS A 614 10.41 19.08 -9.63
N GLU A 615 9.70 17.99 -9.86
CA GLU A 615 8.49 17.60 -9.11
C GLU A 615 8.76 16.35 -8.24
N ALA A 616 8.76 16.52 -6.92
CA ALA A 616 9.14 15.46 -5.99
C ALA A 616 8.16 14.28 -5.97
N LEU A 617 6.88 14.49 -6.32
CA LEU A 617 5.90 13.41 -6.43
C LEU A 617 6.14 12.48 -7.64
N LEU A 618 7.05 12.85 -8.54
CA LEU A 618 7.42 12.06 -9.72
C LEU A 618 8.71 11.24 -9.53
N TYR A 619 9.37 11.32 -8.37
CA TYR A 619 10.44 10.36 -8.09
C TYR A 619 9.92 8.92 -8.19
N SER A 620 10.55 8.12 -9.05
CA SER A 620 10.04 6.80 -9.43
C SER A 620 11.15 5.77 -9.56
N CYS A 621 11.01 4.65 -8.86
CA CYS A 621 11.80 3.45 -9.08
C CYS A 621 11.45 2.81 -10.42
N ALA A 622 10.15 2.76 -10.75
CA ALA A 622 9.66 2.25 -12.02
C ALA A 622 10.03 3.14 -13.22
N GLY A 623 10.02 2.54 -14.41
CA GLY A 623 10.26 3.22 -15.68
C GLY A 623 11.71 3.20 -16.15
N TYR A 624 11.88 3.07 -17.46
CA TYR A 624 13.13 3.15 -18.19
C TYR A 624 12.92 3.82 -19.56
N ASN A 625 14.00 4.17 -20.23
CA ASN A 625 13.97 4.68 -21.61
C ASN A 625 15.29 4.32 -22.31
N ALA A 626 15.25 4.04 -23.61
CA ALA A 626 16.44 3.69 -24.39
C ALA A 626 17.47 4.84 -24.48
N LYS A 627 17.05 6.10 -24.33
CA LYS A 627 17.94 7.27 -24.37
C LYS A 627 18.69 7.50 -23.06
N TYR A 628 18.14 7.05 -21.93
CA TYR A 628 18.55 7.52 -20.61
C TYR A 628 19.10 6.40 -19.73
N ARG A 629 20.18 6.70 -19.03
CA ARG A 629 20.63 5.94 -17.85
C ARG A 629 20.19 6.69 -16.60
N ARG A 630 19.69 5.96 -15.61
CA ARG A 630 19.07 6.53 -14.41
C ARG A 630 20.04 6.46 -13.24
N ILE A 631 20.01 7.47 -12.38
CA ILE A 631 20.71 7.45 -11.09
C ILE A 631 19.72 6.90 -10.06
N CYS A 632 20.03 5.72 -9.53
CA CYS A 632 19.11 4.89 -8.78
C CYS A 632 19.50 4.84 -7.31
N PRO A 633 18.61 5.27 -6.40
CA PRO A 633 18.81 5.12 -4.97
C PRO A 633 18.36 3.73 -4.53
N CYS A 634 19.28 2.93 -4.04
CA CYS A 634 19.04 1.60 -3.52
C CYS A 634 19.25 1.58 -2.01
N ARG A 635 18.67 0.60 -1.34
CA ARG A 635 18.95 0.26 0.06
C ARG A 635 19.05 -1.23 0.27
N ASP A 636 19.70 -1.61 1.35
CA ASP A 636 19.68 -2.98 1.85
C ASP A 636 18.32 -3.34 2.47
N TYR A 637 18.14 -4.62 2.77
CA TYR A 637 16.97 -5.15 3.45
C TYR A 637 17.34 -6.29 4.40
N ARG A 638 16.48 -6.52 5.40
CA ARG A 638 16.61 -7.64 6.34
C ARG A 638 16.21 -8.94 5.64
N SER A 639 16.96 -10.02 5.92
CA SER A 639 16.64 -11.33 5.36
C SER A 639 15.20 -11.73 5.70
N GLY A 640 14.42 -12.05 4.68
CA GLY A 640 13.00 -12.39 4.81
C GLY A 640 12.07 -11.24 5.20
N GLN A 641 12.53 -9.98 5.20
CA GLN A 641 11.74 -8.77 5.46
C GLN A 641 12.19 -7.63 4.54
N ILE A 642 11.67 -7.60 3.32
CA ILE A 642 12.14 -6.67 2.29
C ILE A 642 11.75 -5.20 2.56
N ALA A 643 10.66 -5.02 3.32
CA ALA A 643 10.16 -3.71 3.71
C ALA A 643 11.14 -2.89 4.58
N LEU A 644 12.06 -3.56 5.29
CA LEU A 644 12.92 -2.91 6.28
C LEU A 644 14.39 -3.10 5.93
N CYS A 645 15.15 -2.01 5.91
CA CYS A 645 16.63 -2.07 5.93
C CYS A 645 17.14 -2.65 7.25
N LYS A 646 18.42 -3.02 7.32
CA LYS A 646 19.01 -3.58 8.55
C LYS A 646 18.84 -2.65 9.77
N ASP A 647 18.94 -1.34 9.54
CA ASP A 647 18.87 -0.29 10.55
C ASP A 647 17.50 0.43 10.61
N CYS A 648 16.43 -0.22 10.13
CA CYS A 648 15.10 0.38 10.01
C CYS A 648 14.11 0.02 11.15
N LEU A 649 14.53 -0.83 12.12
CA LEU A 649 13.69 -1.31 13.22
C LEU A 649 14.00 -0.60 14.53
#